data_AF-K6V7G2-F1
#
_entry.id   AF-K6V7G2-F1
#
_cell.length_a   1.000
_cell.length_b   1.000
_cell.length_c   1.000
_cell.angle_alpha   90.00
_cell.angle_beta   90.00
_cell.angle_gamma   90.00
#
_symmetry.space_group_name_H-M   'P 1'
#
loop_
_entity.id
_entity.type
_entity.pdbx_description
1 polymer ?
#
loop_
_entity_poly.entity_id
_entity_poly.type
_entity_poly.pdbx_seq_one_letter_code
_entity_poly.pdbx_strand_id
1 'polypeptide(L)'
;MTTPEDPGASAKSEGSADPFVTEYELLRRRMRLDPDLFTQVAAIPGCESLVDALQQDDIGQELTHRLWDVLLVDDANSRSLMHFLWVSTLPCKKRFIRGLDRYLSGPYPMFAGLSRKWPGGNSIPPYVRDATERVGDFEMVDQGYLGYLKVGYTEREVELLVWLEALRDRQCSDRPCQVGGRTTASRLGRPPATAGGCPLQVHIPEVLALVGRGHFHEAFELVESCHPLPDLTGLTCPQDEHCRGACIYGAPIPIGQLEAFLPARARLHNRREGGSATVPDPWTVARRPPVAVVGSGPSGLIHAYLLAARGYPVAVFEALPDLGGTLRYRIPEFRLPRHLIDDIVGRITALGGRFIPDFVVGRSASVQDLRAAGYWRVVPSSASDGPRFPDVPGVRLPGILSADEFLLRTNLTGGPYPAGRRDLDLRGEQTVVIGDGDMALDVARTVRRLGGEAMVVREDVCDPSRNIELRYAVEEGVRLRAEAAVTGFVPGEDGAVAGVEVCSSRSIPARQVLPAGLVVVALGGSVGPDAAVAAGAARTAAEDLLERADVQVDDVADRVCRAAEFTDLAQHPHRVIARRVLAGGFVEVELTAPLVARAALPGQFVRVRAGVGDELVPLSLADWDVLRGTVTLVVRERRGGEGVLAAMRVGEELAGLAGPLGRATGFDRQDGGGLLVVVAGGGAPRVHAVVRACLRVGRRVHLVVSGEDGCSVWTGPGSPFDRLRGEFSERLVVWSCGTAGSRPRREVVESLLVGKGPIAGVLAAGPSFFLRSVAEQCRSWGVPCSVVVNSTVVDATGTCGACLVPMSQEGESSWCRACVDGPEMDGHLIDWDRFLPRCPRG
;
A
#
# COMPACT_ATOMS: atom_id res chain seq x y z
N MET A 1 66.29 5.86 -47.37
CA MET A 1 65.02 6.49 -47.81
C MET A 1 64.23 6.80 -46.54
N THR A 2 64.60 7.71 -45.64
CA THR A 2 64.84 9.17 -45.81
C THR A 2 63.78 9.84 -46.68
N THR A 3 62.73 10.37 -46.05
CA THR A 3 62.64 11.82 -45.71
C THR A 3 61.52 12.09 -44.67
N PRO A 4 61.60 13.22 -43.93
CA PRO A 4 60.94 13.47 -42.65
C PRO A 4 59.84 14.55 -42.70
N GLU A 5 59.20 14.73 -41.53
CA GLU A 5 58.42 15.86 -40.98
C GLU A 5 58.11 17.11 -41.84
N ASP A 6 56.85 17.54 -41.79
CA ASP A 6 56.47 18.96 -41.80
C ASP A 6 55.30 19.19 -40.82
N PRO A 7 55.47 20.01 -39.75
CA PRO A 7 54.40 20.42 -38.85
C PRO A 7 53.92 21.83 -39.24
N GLY A 8 52.71 21.95 -39.80
CA GLY A 8 52.17 23.28 -40.11
C GLY A 8 50.68 23.32 -40.45
N ALA A 9 49.95 24.11 -39.65
CA ALA A 9 48.61 24.67 -39.87
C ALA A 9 47.42 23.93 -39.24
N SER A 10 47.22 24.23 -37.95
CA SER A 10 45.90 24.22 -37.30
C SER A 10 44.97 25.18 -38.04
N ALA A 11 43.99 24.62 -38.76
CA ALA A 11 42.81 25.35 -39.18
C ALA A 11 41.98 25.63 -37.91
N LYS A 12 42.08 26.87 -37.40
CA LYS A 12 41.12 27.40 -36.44
C LYS A 12 39.74 27.37 -37.11
N SER A 13 38.88 26.47 -36.66
CA SER A 13 37.45 26.56 -36.94
C SER A 13 36.93 27.83 -36.28
N GLU A 14 36.52 28.80 -37.09
CA GLU A 14 35.81 30.00 -36.65
C GLU A 14 34.58 29.58 -35.82
N GLY A 15 34.42 30.21 -34.66
CA GLY A 15 33.49 29.80 -33.63
C GLY A 15 32.03 29.89 -34.06
N SER A 16 31.29 28.79 -33.89
CA SER A 16 29.85 28.87 -33.70
C SER A 16 29.61 29.56 -32.35
N ALA A 17 29.05 30.77 -32.38
CA ALA A 17 28.67 31.49 -31.17
C ALA A 17 27.79 30.59 -30.30
N ASP A 18 28.20 30.44 -29.04
CA ASP A 18 27.46 29.75 -27.99
C ASP A 18 26.01 30.30 -27.92
N PRO A 19 24.97 29.45 -27.99
CA PRO A 19 23.59 29.87 -27.78
C PRO A 19 23.40 30.71 -26.51
N PHE A 20 24.20 30.47 -25.46
CA PHE A 20 24.22 31.28 -24.23
C PHE A 20 24.76 32.68 -24.44
N VAL A 21 25.78 32.88 -25.27
CA VAL A 21 26.33 34.22 -25.58
C VAL A 21 25.34 35.00 -26.42
N THR A 22 24.64 34.33 -27.33
CA THR A 22 23.61 34.95 -28.18
C THR A 22 22.36 35.30 -27.38
N GLU A 23 21.95 34.46 -26.43
CA GLU A 23 20.81 34.71 -25.55
C GLU A 23 21.13 35.73 -24.44
N TYR A 24 22.36 35.75 -23.92
CA TYR A 24 22.86 36.80 -23.01
C TYR A 24 23.03 38.15 -23.72
N GLU A 25 23.51 38.18 -24.96
CA GLU A 25 23.54 39.40 -25.78
C GLU A 25 22.15 39.84 -26.23
N LEU A 26 21.23 38.91 -26.50
CA LEU A 26 19.81 39.19 -26.74
C LEU A 26 19.13 39.70 -25.47
N LEU A 27 19.49 39.20 -24.29
CA LEU A 27 19.01 39.72 -23.01
C LEU A 27 19.62 41.10 -22.76
N ARG A 28 20.92 41.31 -23.00
CA ARG A 28 21.58 42.62 -22.94
C ARG A 28 20.99 43.62 -23.94
N ARG A 29 20.60 43.16 -25.14
CA ARG A 29 19.91 43.95 -26.16
C ARG A 29 18.45 44.20 -25.78
N ARG A 30 17.72 43.21 -25.26
CA ARG A 30 16.34 43.37 -24.75
C ARG A 30 16.31 44.28 -23.52
N MET A 31 17.29 44.20 -22.62
CA MET A 31 17.52 45.12 -21.51
C MET A 31 17.86 46.54 -21.97
N ARG A 32 18.34 46.72 -23.21
CA ARG A 32 18.54 48.04 -23.85
C ARG A 32 17.34 48.49 -24.71
N LEU A 33 16.52 47.55 -25.19
CA LEU A 33 15.40 47.77 -26.12
C LEU A 33 14.03 47.81 -25.43
N ASP A 34 13.94 47.34 -24.20
CA ASP A 34 12.75 47.37 -23.34
C ASP A 34 13.10 48.10 -22.03
N PRO A 35 13.11 49.45 -22.05
CA PRO A 35 13.40 50.27 -20.88
C PRO A 35 12.39 50.08 -19.76
N ASP A 36 11.18 49.58 -20.04
CA ASP A 36 10.11 49.47 -19.04
C ASP A 36 10.40 48.40 -17.98
N LEU A 37 11.11 47.33 -18.35
CA LEU A 37 11.54 46.27 -17.43
C LEU A 37 12.62 46.75 -16.44
N PHE A 38 13.47 47.70 -16.87
CA PHE A 38 14.43 48.38 -15.99
C PHE A 38 13.77 49.54 -15.25
N THR A 39 12.84 50.27 -15.86
CA THR A 39 12.15 51.40 -15.22
C THR A 39 11.33 50.94 -14.03
N GLN A 40 10.75 49.74 -14.05
CA GLN A 40 10.01 49.18 -12.90
C GLN A 40 10.94 48.77 -11.73
N VAL A 41 12.09 48.15 -12.01
CA VAL A 41 13.06 47.74 -10.95
C VAL A 41 13.92 48.92 -10.46
N ALA A 42 14.27 49.86 -11.35
CA ALA A 42 15.00 51.08 -11.02
C ALA A 42 14.10 52.17 -10.42
N ALA A 43 12.77 52.10 -10.59
CA ALA A 43 11.80 52.95 -9.88
C ALA A 43 11.55 52.50 -8.44
N ILE A 44 12.09 51.37 -8.00
CA ILE A 44 12.16 51.03 -6.56
C ILE A 44 13.11 52.06 -5.91
N PRO A 45 12.63 52.91 -4.98
CA PRO A 45 13.47 53.95 -4.38
C PRO A 45 14.78 53.38 -3.80
N GLY A 46 15.92 53.81 -4.35
CA GLY A 46 17.26 53.37 -3.94
C GLY A 46 17.79 52.07 -4.56
N CYS A 47 17.16 51.53 -5.60
CA CYS A 47 17.72 50.46 -6.46
C CYS A 47 18.31 50.98 -7.79
N GLU A 48 18.52 52.29 -7.90
CA GLU A 48 18.94 53.02 -9.12
C GLU A 48 20.23 52.50 -9.76
N SER A 49 21.05 51.74 -9.00
CA SER A 49 22.23 51.02 -9.51
C SER A 49 22.33 49.57 -9.02
N LEU A 50 21.22 48.82 -8.98
CA LEU A 50 21.20 47.40 -8.61
C LEU A 50 22.29 46.59 -9.35
N VAL A 51 22.56 46.93 -10.61
CA VAL A 51 23.62 46.36 -11.44
C VAL A 51 25.03 46.72 -10.94
N ASP A 52 25.28 47.95 -10.50
CA ASP A 52 26.59 48.40 -10.02
C ASP A 52 26.86 47.91 -8.60
N ALA A 53 25.84 47.89 -7.74
CA ALA A 53 25.94 47.33 -6.40
C ALA A 53 26.13 45.81 -6.44
N LEU A 54 25.49 45.12 -7.38
CA LEU A 54 25.77 43.71 -7.68
C LEU A 54 27.02 43.52 -8.53
N GLN A 55 27.83 44.55 -8.83
CA GLN A 55 29.18 44.45 -9.39
C GLN A 55 30.27 44.66 -8.32
N GLN A 56 29.92 45.13 -7.13
CA GLN A 56 30.84 45.25 -5.99
C GLN A 56 31.25 43.88 -5.43
N ASP A 57 32.40 43.81 -4.75
CA ASP A 57 32.95 42.55 -4.22
C ASP A 57 32.03 41.86 -3.20
N ASP A 58 31.17 42.62 -2.50
CA ASP A 58 30.17 42.12 -1.57
C ASP A 58 28.92 43.00 -1.57
N ILE A 59 27.78 42.44 -1.15
CA ILE A 59 26.50 43.17 -1.01
C ILE A 59 26.41 43.63 0.45
N GLY A 60 26.31 44.94 0.69
CA GLY A 60 26.17 45.50 2.03
C GLY A 60 24.88 45.09 2.74
N GLN A 61 24.83 45.30 4.06
CA GLN A 61 23.68 44.95 4.91
C GLN A 61 22.38 45.60 4.43
N GLU A 62 22.39 46.91 4.21
CA GLU A 62 21.20 47.68 3.81
C GLU A 62 20.61 47.17 2.49
N LEU A 63 21.47 46.96 1.48
CA LEU A 63 21.03 46.42 0.19
C LEU A 63 20.52 44.99 0.33
N THR A 64 21.14 44.15 1.15
CA THR A 64 20.67 42.78 1.39
C THR A 64 19.25 42.77 1.96
N HIS A 65 18.97 43.60 2.98
CA HIS A 65 17.63 43.71 3.54
C HIS A 65 16.62 44.22 2.51
N ARG A 66 16.94 45.29 1.75
CA ARG A 66 16.04 45.81 0.72
C ARG A 66 15.73 44.80 -0.38
N LEU A 67 16.73 44.06 -0.86
CA LEU A 67 16.54 42.99 -1.85
C LEU A 67 15.61 41.91 -1.31
N TRP A 68 15.78 41.53 -0.05
CA TRP A 68 14.92 40.55 0.61
C TRP A 68 13.49 41.07 0.81
N ASP A 69 13.34 42.33 1.24
CA ASP A 69 12.04 42.97 1.40
C ASP A 69 11.26 42.99 0.08
N VAL A 70 11.91 43.32 -1.04
CA VAL A 70 11.30 43.25 -2.39
C VAL A 70 10.86 41.83 -2.72
N LEU A 71 11.67 40.82 -2.37
CA LEU A 71 11.30 39.41 -2.59
C LEU A 71 10.05 39.01 -1.77
N LEU A 72 9.86 39.57 -0.57
CA LEU A 72 8.74 39.27 0.32
C LEU A 72 7.38 39.87 -0.12
N VAL A 73 7.35 40.88 -1.00
CA VAL A 73 6.08 41.54 -1.40
C VAL A 73 5.23 40.69 -2.37
N ASP A 74 5.84 39.72 -3.07
CA ASP A 74 5.18 38.86 -4.09
C ASP A 74 4.47 39.63 -5.24
N ASP A 75 5.06 40.74 -5.68
CA ASP A 75 4.55 41.55 -6.78
C ASP A 75 5.34 41.33 -8.09
N ALA A 76 5.11 42.19 -9.09
CA ALA A 76 5.85 42.15 -10.36
C ALA A 76 7.35 42.47 -10.20
N ASN A 77 7.72 43.31 -9.22
CA ASN A 77 9.12 43.65 -8.94
C ASN A 77 9.85 42.46 -8.33
N SER A 78 9.20 41.77 -7.39
CA SER A 78 9.67 40.51 -6.80
C SER A 78 9.98 39.48 -7.87
N ARG A 79 9.03 39.22 -8.77
CA ARG A 79 9.21 38.29 -9.91
C ARG A 79 10.33 38.71 -10.85
N SER A 80 10.44 40.00 -11.14
CA SER A 80 11.52 40.53 -11.97
C SER A 80 12.89 40.33 -11.32
N LEU A 81 13.01 40.55 -10.01
CA LEU A 81 14.22 40.30 -9.24
C LEU A 81 14.58 38.81 -9.20
N MET A 82 13.58 37.93 -9.00
CA MET A 82 13.78 36.48 -9.06
C MET A 82 14.32 36.04 -10.43
N HIS A 83 13.70 36.50 -11.51
CA HIS A 83 14.16 36.22 -12.87
C HIS A 83 15.57 36.76 -13.13
N PHE A 84 15.86 37.98 -12.70
CA PHE A 84 17.18 38.58 -12.82
C PHE A 84 18.26 37.74 -12.09
N LEU A 85 18.01 37.36 -10.84
CA LEU A 85 18.93 36.53 -10.07
C LEU A 85 19.08 35.13 -10.68
N TRP A 86 18.00 34.57 -11.24
CA TRP A 86 18.04 33.30 -11.97
C TRP A 86 18.99 33.32 -13.16
N VAL A 87 18.94 34.37 -13.99
CA VAL A 87 19.79 34.55 -15.20
C VAL A 87 21.18 35.08 -14.92
N SER A 88 21.45 35.52 -13.70
CA SER A 88 22.75 36.02 -13.28
C SER A 88 23.83 34.95 -13.24
N THR A 89 25.09 35.38 -13.32
CA THR A 89 26.26 34.49 -13.25
C THR A 89 26.43 33.90 -11.85
N LEU A 90 27.12 32.76 -11.75
CA LEU A 90 27.40 32.11 -10.46
C LEU A 90 28.09 33.05 -9.43
N PRO A 91 29.08 33.89 -9.79
CA PRO A 91 29.64 34.88 -8.86
C PRO A 91 28.62 35.88 -8.32
N CYS A 92 27.66 36.31 -9.14
CA CYS A 92 26.58 37.20 -8.69
C CYS A 92 25.67 36.49 -7.68
N LYS A 93 25.27 35.25 -7.97
CA LYS A 93 24.47 34.43 -7.04
C LYS A 93 25.21 34.19 -5.72
N LYS A 94 26.51 33.85 -5.77
CA LYS A 94 27.33 33.65 -4.55
C LYS A 94 27.38 34.89 -3.67
N ARG A 95 27.47 36.08 -4.26
CA ARG A 95 27.41 37.34 -3.51
C ARG A 95 26.06 37.54 -2.82
N PHE A 96 24.97 37.30 -3.54
CA PHE A 96 23.63 37.32 -2.96
C PHE A 96 23.50 36.37 -1.77
N ILE A 97 23.89 35.10 -1.94
CA ILE A 97 23.85 34.10 -0.85
C ILE A 97 24.75 34.49 0.34
N ARG A 98 25.92 35.09 0.12
CA ARG A 98 26.77 35.62 1.21
C ARG A 98 26.09 36.76 1.98
N GLY A 99 25.36 37.62 1.28
CA GLY A 99 24.53 38.65 1.92
C GLY A 99 23.49 38.03 2.86
N LEU A 100 22.72 37.06 2.37
CA LEU A 100 21.71 36.34 3.17
C LEU A 100 22.35 35.67 4.41
N ASP A 101 23.43 34.92 4.22
CA ASP A 101 24.17 34.24 5.30
C ASP A 101 24.67 35.26 6.35
N ARG A 102 25.25 36.38 5.94
CA ARG A 102 25.82 37.34 6.88
C ARG A 102 24.77 38.18 7.62
N TYR A 103 23.71 38.60 6.94
CA TYR A 103 22.81 39.65 7.46
C TYR A 103 21.40 39.18 7.79
N LEU A 104 20.98 38.01 7.30
CA LEU A 104 19.63 37.47 7.52
C LEU A 104 19.60 36.19 8.36
N SER A 105 20.73 35.67 8.81
CA SER A 105 20.79 34.47 9.66
C SER A 105 20.10 34.59 11.02
N GLY A 106 19.83 35.81 11.51
CA GLY A 106 19.05 36.04 12.72
C GLY A 106 17.59 35.60 12.57
N PRO A 107 16.81 36.24 11.68
CA PRO A 107 15.43 35.84 11.38
C PRO A 107 15.32 34.50 10.63
N TYR A 108 16.36 34.11 9.89
CA TYR A 108 16.40 32.88 9.09
C TYR A 108 17.60 32.01 9.50
N PRO A 109 17.51 31.22 10.59
CA PRO A 109 18.62 30.41 11.08
C PRO A 109 19.17 29.43 10.05
N MET A 110 18.36 29.00 9.07
CA MET A 110 18.80 28.13 7.97
C MET A 110 19.80 28.80 7.02
N PHE A 111 19.94 30.13 7.04
CA PHE A 111 20.96 30.84 6.26
C PHE A 111 22.34 30.81 6.91
N ALA A 112 22.44 30.45 8.19
CA ALA A 112 23.70 30.47 8.92
C ALA A 112 24.71 29.49 8.31
N GLY A 113 25.78 30.03 7.73
CA GLY A 113 26.81 29.28 7.03
C GLY A 113 26.42 28.80 5.63
N LEU A 114 25.24 29.17 5.11
CA LEU A 114 24.72 28.74 3.81
C LEU A 114 25.69 29.03 2.68
N SER A 115 26.42 30.14 2.73
CA SER A 115 27.35 30.54 1.66
C SER A 115 28.60 29.65 1.56
N ARG A 116 28.92 28.87 2.60
CA ARG A 116 30.11 28.00 2.61
C ARG A 116 29.94 26.86 1.62
N LYS A 117 30.88 26.73 0.67
CA LYS A 117 30.84 25.70 -0.40
C LYS A 117 29.55 25.69 -1.24
N TRP A 118 28.74 26.75 -1.20
CA TRP A 118 27.57 26.90 -2.08
C TRP A 118 28.01 27.03 -3.54
N PRO A 119 27.32 26.40 -4.52
CA PRO A 119 26.04 25.68 -4.44
C PRO A 119 26.13 24.16 -4.15
N GLY A 120 27.32 23.57 -4.12
CA GLY A 120 27.47 22.10 -4.08
C GLY A 120 27.57 21.51 -2.67
N GLY A 121 27.96 22.29 -1.67
CA GLY A 121 28.30 21.80 -0.33
C GLY A 121 27.30 22.18 0.77
N ASN A 122 26.34 23.06 0.49
CA ASN A 122 25.32 23.51 1.44
C ASN A 122 23.99 23.78 0.71
N SER A 123 22.90 23.52 1.40
CA SER A 123 21.51 23.69 0.95
C SER A 123 20.62 24.08 2.13
N ILE A 124 19.49 24.69 1.84
CA ILE A 124 18.39 24.87 2.78
C ILE A 124 17.63 23.53 2.88
N PRO A 125 17.72 22.82 4.02
CA PRO A 125 17.06 21.54 4.16
C PRO A 125 15.52 21.71 4.25
N PRO A 126 14.74 20.69 3.88
CA PRO A 126 13.33 20.65 4.29
C PRO A 126 13.21 20.62 5.81
N TYR A 127 12.06 21.05 6.33
CA TYR A 127 11.78 21.00 7.76
C TYR A 127 11.47 19.57 8.19
N VAL A 128 12.28 19.06 9.11
CA VAL A 128 12.14 17.74 9.73
C VAL A 128 11.89 17.95 11.21
N ARG A 129 10.89 17.26 11.75
CA ARG A 129 10.57 17.30 13.19
C ARG A 129 11.70 16.74 14.03
N ASP A 130 11.82 17.23 15.26
CA ASP A 130 12.77 16.68 16.23
C ASP A 130 12.48 15.20 16.52
N ALA A 131 13.54 14.41 16.64
CA ALA A 131 13.44 12.97 16.83
C ALA A 131 12.73 12.57 18.14
N THR A 132 12.89 13.37 19.20
CA THR A 132 12.28 13.12 20.52
C THR A 132 10.77 13.38 20.52
N GLU A 133 10.31 14.32 19.70
CA GLU A 133 8.88 14.62 19.55
C GLU A 133 8.20 13.60 18.63
N ARG A 134 8.81 13.31 17.47
CA ARG A 134 8.17 12.52 16.40
C ARG A 134 8.06 11.02 16.65
N VAL A 135 8.72 10.50 17.69
CA VAL A 135 8.65 9.07 18.07
C VAL A 135 7.35 8.72 18.80
N GLY A 136 6.64 9.72 19.34
CA GLY A 136 5.41 9.52 20.12
C GLY A 136 4.11 9.50 19.32
N ASP A 137 4.16 9.78 18.01
CA ASP A 137 2.98 9.89 17.17
C ASP A 137 3.25 9.42 15.72
N PHE A 138 2.19 9.40 14.91
CA PHE A 138 2.23 9.03 13.50
C PHE A 138 2.15 10.25 12.56
N GLU A 139 2.33 11.47 13.06
CA GLU A 139 2.40 12.65 12.21
C GLU A 139 3.68 12.63 11.37
N MET A 140 3.58 13.18 10.16
CA MET A 140 4.65 13.23 9.18
C MET A 140 5.97 13.77 9.73
N VAL A 141 7.06 13.02 9.51
CA VAL A 141 8.40 13.33 10.01
C VAL A 141 9.09 14.42 9.20
N ASP A 142 9.21 14.20 7.90
CA ASP A 142 9.68 15.21 6.94
C ASP A 142 8.47 15.97 6.45
N GLN A 143 8.29 17.22 6.91
CA GLN A 143 7.15 18.04 6.52
C GLN A 143 7.49 18.94 5.32
N GLY A 144 8.62 18.67 4.67
CA GLY A 144 9.10 19.44 3.53
C GLY A 144 9.31 20.91 3.89
N TYR A 145 9.23 21.77 2.88
CA TYR A 145 9.34 23.21 3.10
C TYR A 145 8.10 23.79 3.82
N LEU A 146 6.92 23.18 3.67
CA LEU A 146 5.71 23.66 4.34
C LEU A 146 5.75 23.48 5.86
N GLY A 147 6.61 22.60 6.39
CA GLY A 147 6.84 22.49 7.84
C GLY A 147 7.32 23.80 8.47
N TYR A 148 7.99 24.67 7.70
CA TYR A 148 8.40 26.00 8.17
C TYR A 148 7.20 26.88 8.58
N LEU A 149 6.01 26.66 8.02
CA LEU A 149 4.80 27.37 8.45
C LEU A 149 4.46 27.11 9.92
N LYS A 150 4.75 25.90 10.43
CA LYS A 150 4.45 25.51 11.82
C LYS A 150 5.36 26.19 12.84
N VAL A 151 6.54 26.65 12.41
CA VAL A 151 7.49 27.37 13.26
C VAL A 151 7.45 28.89 13.04
N GLY A 152 6.39 29.38 12.38
CA GLY A 152 6.07 30.81 12.31
C GLY A 152 6.46 31.54 11.03
N TYR A 153 7.00 30.84 10.02
CA TYR A 153 7.26 31.46 8.71
C TYR A 153 5.97 31.65 7.92
N THR A 154 5.94 32.71 7.12
CA THR A 154 4.85 33.02 6.19
C THR A 154 4.92 32.15 4.94
N GLU A 155 3.79 32.01 4.22
CA GLU A 155 3.75 31.29 2.94
C GLU A 155 4.78 31.81 1.95
N ARG A 156 4.95 33.13 1.89
CA ARG A 156 5.92 33.76 0.99
C ARG A 156 7.36 33.49 1.37
N GLU A 157 7.70 33.52 2.66
CA GLU A 157 9.06 33.16 3.10
C GLU A 157 9.40 31.73 2.70
N VAL A 158 8.46 30.79 2.89
CA VAL A 158 8.65 29.39 2.50
C VAL A 158 8.87 29.24 1.00
N GLU A 159 8.11 29.96 0.16
CA GLU A 159 8.36 29.98 -1.29
C GLU A 159 9.75 30.46 -1.64
N LEU A 160 10.25 31.50 -0.97
CA LEU A 160 11.59 32.03 -1.22
C LEU A 160 12.66 31.02 -0.80
N LEU A 161 12.45 30.25 0.28
CA LEU A 161 13.35 29.14 0.64
C LEU A 161 13.44 28.09 -0.47
N VAL A 162 12.30 27.69 -1.04
CA VAL A 162 12.24 26.76 -2.17
C VAL A 162 12.89 27.34 -3.43
N TRP A 163 12.63 28.62 -3.71
CA TRP A 163 13.21 29.33 -4.85
C TRP A 163 14.74 29.45 -4.75
N LEU A 164 15.28 29.70 -3.55
CA LEU A 164 16.73 29.71 -3.31
C LEU A 164 17.38 28.35 -3.62
N GLU A 165 16.67 27.26 -3.34
CA GLU A 165 17.14 25.92 -3.74
C GLU A 165 17.07 25.71 -5.24
N ALA A 166 16.01 26.16 -5.93
CA ALA A 166 15.99 26.12 -7.39
C ALA A 166 17.18 26.91 -7.98
N LEU A 167 17.49 28.10 -7.42
CA LEU A 167 18.62 28.94 -7.85
C LEU A 167 19.98 28.21 -7.83
N ARG A 168 20.11 27.21 -6.96
CA ARG A 168 21.29 26.34 -6.80
C ARG A 168 21.57 25.48 -8.03
N ASP A 169 20.54 25.03 -8.73
CA ASP A 169 20.61 24.01 -9.78
C ASP A 169 21.24 24.48 -11.11
N ARG A 170 21.18 25.79 -11.41
CA ARG A 170 21.69 26.39 -12.67
C ARG A 170 23.22 26.47 -12.73
N GLN A 171 23.90 25.34 -12.63
CA GLN A 171 25.36 25.19 -12.74
C GLN A 171 25.77 24.29 -13.92
N CYS A 172 24.81 23.66 -14.60
CA CYS A 172 25.06 22.74 -15.70
C CYS A 172 25.29 23.50 -17.03
N SER A 173 26.43 24.20 -17.18
CA SER A 173 26.85 24.74 -18.49
C SER A 173 27.60 23.74 -19.35
N ASP A 174 28.18 22.71 -18.72
CA ASP A 174 29.23 21.90 -19.36
C ASP A 174 28.70 20.60 -19.99
N ARG A 175 27.50 20.14 -19.59
CA ARG A 175 26.83 18.91 -20.10
C ARG A 175 25.29 19.02 -20.01
N PRO A 176 24.54 18.40 -20.94
CA PRO A 176 23.07 18.37 -20.86
C PRO A 176 22.60 17.62 -19.62
N CYS A 177 21.59 18.18 -18.93
CA CYS A 177 21.03 17.60 -17.73
C CYS A 177 20.35 16.24 -18.02
N GLN A 178 20.68 15.21 -17.24
CA GLN A 178 20.14 13.86 -17.39
C GLN A 178 18.99 13.54 -16.41
N VAL A 179 18.78 14.41 -15.41
CA VAL A 179 17.79 14.25 -14.33
C VAL A 179 16.35 14.05 -14.85
N GLY A 180 16.01 14.70 -15.97
CA GLY A 180 14.71 14.60 -16.65
C GLY A 180 14.78 13.98 -18.05
N GLY A 181 15.86 13.26 -18.39
CA GLY A 181 16.06 12.71 -19.74
C GLY A 181 15.03 11.62 -20.09
N ARG A 182 14.49 11.66 -21.32
CA ARG A 182 13.68 10.57 -21.88
C ARG A 182 14.56 9.33 -22.05
N THR A 183 14.17 8.22 -21.44
CA THR A 183 14.76 6.91 -21.72
C THR A 183 14.59 6.59 -23.19
N THR A 184 15.69 6.35 -23.92
CA THR A 184 15.62 5.90 -25.32
C THR A 184 14.89 4.56 -25.35
N ALA A 185 13.85 4.50 -26.18
CA ALA A 185 12.92 3.38 -26.34
C ALA A 185 13.62 2.02 -26.25
N SER A 186 13.10 1.15 -25.38
CA SER A 186 13.45 -0.26 -25.49
C SER A 186 12.83 -0.82 -26.76
N ARG A 187 13.62 -1.58 -27.51
CA ARG A 187 13.07 -2.44 -28.56
C ARG A 187 12.11 -3.42 -27.89
N LEU A 188 10.91 -3.55 -28.45
CA LEU A 188 9.87 -4.56 -28.20
C LEU A 188 10.30 -5.66 -27.22
N GLY A 189 9.80 -5.59 -25.98
CA GLY A 189 9.81 -6.73 -25.05
C GLY A 189 10.85 -6.76 -23.93
N ARG A 190 11.63 -5.69 -23.69
CA ARG A 190 12.50 -5.57 -22.51
C ARG A 190 12.32 -4.20 -21.84
N PRO A 191 12.25 -4.06 -20.51
CA PRO A 191 12.20 -2.72 -19.89
C PRO A 191 13.48 -1.94 -20.24
N PRO A 192 13.41 -0.64 -20.55
CA PRO A 192 14.60 0.19 -20.76
C PRO A 192 15.47 0.11 -19.50
N ALA A 193 16.78 -0.10 -19.67
CA ALA A 193 17.71 -0.08 -18.55
C ALA A 193 17.70 1.33 -17.92
N THR A 194 17.24 1.40 -16.67
CA THR A 194 16.95 2.59 -15.86
C THR A 194 18.20 3.22 -15.25
N ALA A 195 19.21 3.54 -16.05
CA ALA A 195 20.34 4.29 -15.51
C ALA A 195 19.97 5.78 -15.34
N GLY A 196 19.45 6.13 -14.15
CA GLY A 196 19.38 7.50 -13.63
C GLY A 196 18.44 8.47 -14.37
N GLY A 197 17.13 8.22 -14.40
CA GLY A 197 16.15 9.18 -14.91
C GLY A 197 14.81 9.07 -14.21
N CYS A 198 13.93 10.06 -14.37
CA CYS A 198 12.56 10.02 -13.82
C CYS A 198 11.69 8.99 -14.56
N PRO A 199 11.12 7.97 -13.89
CA PRO A 199 10.23 6.99 -14.52
C PRO A 199 8.95 7.61 -15.13
N LEU A 200 8.53 8.75 -14.57
CA LEU A 200 7.36 9.52 -15.00
C LEU A 200 7.67 10.53 -16.10
N GLN A 201 8.95 10.62 -16.48
CA GLN A 201 9.46 11.58 -17.46
C GLN A 201 9.08 13.03 -17.14
N VAL A 202 9.09 13.39 -15.85
CA VAL A 202 8.87 14.77 -15.42
C VAL A 202 9.97 15.66 -16.02
N HIS A 203 9.56 16.79 -16.58
CA HIS A 203 10.42 17.80 -17.18
C HIS A 203 11.18 18.63 -16.12
N ILE A 204 11.95 17.96 -15.25
CA ILE A 204 12.57 18.55 -14.05
C ILE A 204 13.37 19.84 -14.36
N PRO A 205 14.23 19.90 -15.41
CA PRO A 205 14.96 21.14 -15.71
C PRO A 205 14.05 22.32 -16.07
N GLU A 206 12.95 22.06 -16.77
CA GLU A 206 11.97 23.08 -17.16
C GLU A 206 11.16 23.54 -15.94
N VAL A 207 10.76 22.61 -15.07
CA VAL A 207 10.11 22.89 -13.77
C VAL A 207 11.01 23.80 -12.93
N LEU A 208 12.30 23.47 -12.80
CA LEU A 208 13.25 24.30 -12.05
C LEU A 208 13.44 25.68 -12.68
N ALA A 209 13.41 25.76 -14.01
CA ALA A 209 13.52 27.02 -14.71
C ALA A 209 12.27 27.89 -14.55
N LEU A 210 11.09 27.30 -14.40
CA LEU A 210 9.86 28.03 -14.07
C LEU A 210 9.91 28.53 -12.61
N VAL A 211 10.23 27.64 -11.66
CA VAL A 211 10.37 27.99 -10.24
C VAL A 211 11.42 29.09 -10.06
N GLY A 212 12.60 28.94 -10.67
CA GLY A 212 13.69 29.92 -10.59
C GLY A 212 13.32 31.31 -11.11
N ARG A 213 12.38 31.39 -12.07
CA ARG A 213 11.83 32.64 -12.61
C ARG A 213 10.61 33.17 -11.83
N GLY A 214 10.18 32.49 -10.79
CA GLY A 214 8.99 32.85 -9.99
C GLY A 214 7.66 32.33 -10.54
N HIS A 215 7.68 31.46 -11.55
CA HIS A 215 6.52 30.87 -12.22
C HIS A 215 6.10 29.55 -11.55
N PHE A 216 5.73 29.61 -10.27
CA PHE A 216 5.37 28.41 -9.49
C PHE A 216 4.09 27.72 -9.98
N HIS A 217 3.12 28.49 -10.48
CA HIS A 217 1.87 27.92 -10.97
C HIS A 217 2.10 27.15 -12.28
N GLU A 218 2.80 27.76 -13.24
CA GLU A 218 3.16 27.07 -14.49
C GLU A 218 4.06 25.85 -14.22
N ALA A 219 4.94 25.93 -13.21
CA ALA A 219 5.73 24.78 -12.77
C ALA A 219 4.87 23.62 -12.27
N PHE A 220 3.82 23.92 -11.50
CA PHE A 220 2.86 22.92 -11.03
C PHE A 220 2.08 22.29 -12.20
N GLU A 221 1.54 23.12 -13.11
CA GLU A 221 0.82 22.63 -14.31
C GLU A 221 1.69 21.70 -15.15
N LEU A 222 2.98 22.03 -15.31
CA LEU A 222 3.93 21.20 -16.05
C LEU A 222 4.11 19.82 -15.39
N VAL A 223 4.28 19.75 -14.07
CA VAL A 223 4.37 18.47 -13.36
C VAL A 223 3.06 17.68 -13.46
N GLU A 224 1.91 18.33 -13.23
CA GLU A 224 0.59 17.69 -13.30
C GLU A 224 0.28 17.15 -14.70
N SER A 225 0.76 17.82 -15.75
CA SER A 225 0.65 17.33 -17.13
C SER A 225 1.41 16.01 -17.37
N CYS A 226 2.42 15.71 -16.54
CA CYS A 226 3.20 14.48 -16.63
C CYS A 226 2.51 13.31 -15.90
N HIS A 227 1.90 13.54 -14.74
CA HIS A 227 1.16 12.52 -14.02
C HIS A 227 0.26 13.15 -12.94
N PRO A 228 -0.83 12.50 -12.52
CA PRO A 228 -1.81 13.10 -11.64
C PRO A 228 -1.45 13.06 -10.15
N LEU A 229 -0.28 12.54 -9.77
CA LEU A 229 0.08 12.21 -8.38
C LEU A 229 1.34 12.91 -7.80
N PRO A 230 1.65 14.20 -8.11
CA PRO A 230 2.89 14.85 -7.65
C PRO A 230 3.05 14.91 -6.12
N ASP A 231 1.94 15.05 -5.40
CA ASP A 231 1.91 15.00 -3.94
C ASP A 231 2.36 13.67 -3.33
N LEU A 232 2.21 12.57 -4.07
CA LEU A 232 2.55 11.24 -3.58
C LEU A 232 3.97 10.84 -4.00
N THR A 233 4.29 11.04 -5.27
CA THR A 233 5.59 10.67 -5.86
C THR A 233 6.71 11.52 -5.29
N GLY A 234 6.45 12.81 -5.03
CA GLY A 234 7.40 13.69 -4.36
C GLY A 234 7.82 13.21 -2.96
N LEU A 235 6.92 12.52 -2.25
CA LEU A 235 7.15 12.01 -0.89
C LEU A 235 7.66 10.58 -0.82
N THR A 236 7.32 9.74 -1.80
CA THR A 236 7.51 8.27 -1.69
C THR A 236 8.48 7.69 -2.71
N CYS A 237 8.85 8.44 -3.75
CA CYS A 237 9.81 7.97 -4.76
C CYS A 237 11.21 7.79 -4.15
N PRO A 238 11.93 6.68 -4.41
CA PRO A 238 13.32 6.55 -4.00
C PRO A 238 14.21 7.40 -4.91
N GLN A 239 14.30 8.72 -4.64
CA GLN A 239 14.93 9.65 -5.58
C GLN A 239 16.42 9.38 -5.78
N ASP A 240 17.08 8.78 -4.79
CA ASP A 240 18.49 8.38 -4.84
C ASP A 240 18.75 7.28 -5.88
N GLU A 241 17.74 6.48 -6.22
CA GLU A 241 17.78 5.48 -7.30
C GLU A 241 17.32 6.07 -8.66
N HIS A 242 16.70 7.26 -8.64
CA HIS A 242 16.12 7.92 -9.81
C HIS A 242 16.74 9.30 -10.08
N CYS A 243 15.92 10.35 -10.06
CA CYS A 243 16.27 11.69 -10.51
C CYS A 243 17.41 12.32 -9.70
N ARG A 244 17.52 12.04 -8.40
CA ARG A 244 18.64 12.52 -7.57
C ARG A 244 19.91 11.71 -7.81
N GLY A 245 19.80 10.38 -7.94
CA GLY A 245 20.93 9.53 -8.33
C GLY A 245 21.51 9.86 -9.71
N ALA A 246 20.66 10.38 -10.61
CA ALA A 246 21.01 10.83 -11.96
C ALA A 246 21.81 12.14 -12.02
N CYS A 247 21.86 12.89 -10.90
CA CYS A 247 22.45 14.22 -10.91
C CYS A 247 23.95 14.13 -11.17
N ILE A 248 24.41 14.70 -12.29
CA ILE A 248 25.82 14.69 -12.70
C ILE A 248 26.78 15.35 -11.70
N TYR A 249 26.26 16.22 -10.82
CA TYR A 249 27.05 16.92 -9.79
C TYR A 249 27.01 16.22 -8.43
N GLY A 250 26.18 15.17 -8.25
CA GLY A 250 26.04 14.45 -6.98
C GLY A 250 25.42 15.26 -5.82
N ALA A 251 25.02 16.51 -6.06
CA ALA A 251 24.40 17.40 -5.09
C ALA A 251 23.11 18.06 -5.64
N PRO A 252 22.11 17.26 -6.06
CA PRO A 252 20.86 17.81 -6.60
C PRO A 252 20.08 18.57 -5.54
N ILE A 253 19.14 19.40 -5.99
CA ILE A 253 18.10 19.92 -5.10
C ILE A 253 17.25 18.76 -4.54
N PRO A 254 16.53 18.96 -3.42
CA PRO A 254 15.49 18.05 -2.99
C PRO A 254 14.32 17.96 -4.00
N ILE A 255 14.52 17.29 -5.13
CA ILE A 255 13.56 17.25 -6.27
C ILE A 255 12.19 16.77 -5.82
N GLY A 256 12.12 15.68 -5.04
CA GLY A 256 10.86 15.17 -4.52
C GLY A 256 10.15 16.15 -3.58
N GLN A 257 10.89 16.88 -2.76
CA GLN A 257 10.33 17.92 -1.90
C GLN A 257 9.80 19.12 -2.70
N LEU A 258 10.45 19.48 -3.82
CA LEU A 258 9.92 20.46 -4.74
C LEU A 258 8.64 19.96 -5.42
N GLU A 259 8.63 18.71 -5.88
CA GLU A 259 7.48 18.06 -6.53
C GLU A 259 6.26 18.01 -5.60
N ALA A 260 6.46 17.70 -4.31
CA ALA A 260 5.41 17.73 -3.29
C ALA A 260 5.02 19.15 -2.86
N PHE A 261 5.93 20.12 -2.93
CA PHE A 261 5.67 21.51 -2.55
C PHE A 261 4.72 22.22 -3.52
N LEU A 262 4.88 22.03 -4.83
CA LEU A 262 4.13 22.73 -5.87
C LEU A 262 2.59 22.59 -5.74
N PRO A 263 2.01 21.38 -5.73
CA PRO A 263 0.57 21.16 -5.48
C PRO A 263 0.12 21.64 -4.09
N ALA A 264 0.90 21.40 -3.05
CA ALA A 264 0.55 21.81 -1.70
C ALA A 264 0.50 23.35 -1.55
N ARG A 265 1.44 24.07 -2.18
CA ARG A 265 1.41 25.52 -2.35
C ARG A 265 0.17 25.96 -3.12
N ALA A 266 -0.15 25.32 -4.24
CA ALA A 266 -1.33 25.67 -5.05
C ALA A 266 -2.62 25.62 -4.22
N ARG A 267 -2.76 24.62 -3.32
CA ARG A 267 -3.90 24.52 -2.39
C ARG A 267 -3.98 25.66 -1.38
N LEU A 268 -2.85 26.22 -0.94
CA LEU A 268 -2.82 27.37 -0.02
C LEU A 268 -3.26 28.66 -0.73
N HIS A 269 -2.77 28.89 -1.94
CA HIS A 269 -3.14 30.07 -2.75
C HIS A 269 -4.58 30.01 -3.28
N ASN A 270 -5.01 28.84 -3.75
CA ASN A 270 -6.35 28.64 -4.32
C ASN A 270 -7.41 28.32 -3.26
N ARG A 271 -7.26 28.81 -2.02
CA ARG A 271 -8.30 28.72 -0.96
C ARG A 271 -9.66 29.31 -1.36
N ARG A 272 -9.72 30.04 -2.48
CA ARG A 272 -10.94 30.51 -3.13
C ARG A 272 -10.94 30.07 -4.59
N GLU A 273 -11.79 29.08 -4.89
CA GLU A 273 -12.63 28.92 -6.10
C GLU A 273 -12.89 27.43 -6.37
N GLY A 274 -13.82 26.85 -5.62
CA GLY A 274 -14.52 25.63 -5.98
C GLY A 274 -15.53 25.89 -7.11
N GLY A 275 -15.04 26.31 -8.28
CA GLY A 275 -15.82 26.38 -9.51
C GLY A 275 -15.63 25.08 -10.27
N SER A 276 -16.27 23.99 -9.85
CA SER A 276 -16.33 22.79 -10.69
C SER A 276 -17.22 23.12 -11.89
N ALA A 277 -16.62 23.38 -13.04
CA ALA A 277 -17.32 23.23 -14.31
C ALA A 277 -17.95 21.84 -14.27
N THR A 278 -19.28 21.77 -14.38
CA THR A 278 -20.02 20.53 -14.19
C THR A 278 -19.63 19.57 -15.31
N VAL A 279 -18.71 18.65 -15.02
CA VAL A 279 -18.33 17.60 -15.98
C VAL A 279 -19.53 16.67 -16.12
N PRO A 280 -20.06 16.44 -17.34
CA PRO A 280 -21.17 15.52 -17.51
C PRO A 280 -20.80 14.13 -17.01
N ASP A 281 -21.65 13.53 -16.17
CA ASP A 281 -21.42 12.18 -15.64
C ASP A 281 -21.27 11.16 -16.78
N PRO A 282 -20.10 10.50 -16.92
CA PRO A 282 -19.84 9.57 -18.01
C PRO A 282 -20.81 8.38 -18.02
N TRP A 283 -21.33 7.96 -16.85
CA TRP A 283 -22.30 6.88 -16.75
C TRP A 283 -23.67 7.25 -17.32
N THR A 284 -24.01 8.54 -17.31
CA THR A 284 -25.29 9.05 -17.82
C THR A 284 -25.19 9.40 -19.31
N VAL A 285 -24.11 10.08 -19.74
CA VAL A 285 -23.96 10.47 -21.15
C VAL A 285 -23.54 9.32 -22.05
N ALA A 286 -22.92 8.27 -21.48
CA ALA A 286 -22.54 7.02 -22.14
C ALA A 286 -21.84 7.21 -23.51
N ARG A 287 -20.95 8.21 -23.61
CA ARG A 287 -20.21 8.51 -24.86
C ARG A 287 -19.02 7.57 -25.10
N ARG A 288 -18.53 6.92 -24.05
CA ARG A 288 -17.37 6.03 -24.05
C ARG A 288 -17.75 4.71 -23.36
N PRO A 289 -17.16 3.58 -23.77
CA PRO A 289 -17.43 2.30 -23.14
C PRO A 289 -16.90 2.24 -21.69
N PRO A 290 -17.55 1.48 -20.79
CA PRO A 290 -17.14 1.41 -19.38
C PRO A 290 -15.89 0.54 -19.19
N VAL A 291 -15.05 0.91 -18.22
CA VAL A 291 -13.78 0.23 -17.89
C VAL A 291 -13.73 -0.15 -16.42
N ALA A 292 -13.35 -1.40 -16.15
CA ALA A 292 -13.08 -1.89 -14.80
C ALA A 292 -11.58 -1.82 -14.52
N VAL A 293 -11.19 -1.20 -13.41
CA VAL A 293 -9.81 -1.20 -12.90
C VAL A 293 -9.76 -2.09 -11.66
N VAL A 294 -8.80 -3.02 -11.59
CA VAL A 294 -8.68 -3.99 -10.50
C VAL A 294 -7.49 -3.61 -9.61
N GLY A 295 -7.79 -3.13 -8.40
CA GLY A 295 -6.85 -2.62 -7.41
C GLY A 295 -6.79 -1.09 -7.39
N SER A 296 -6.76 -0.51 -6.19
CA SER A 296 -6.70 0.94 -5.94
C SER A 296 -5.30 1.43 -5.53
N GLY A 297 -4.26 0.66 -5.82
CA GLY A 297 -2.87 1.10 -5.65
C GLY A 297 -2.48 2.23 -6.61
N PRO A 298 -1.21 2.69 -6.59
CA PRO A 298 -0.74 3.80 -7.43
C PRO A 298 -1.11 3.64 -8.92
N SER A 299 -0.85 2.45 -9.47
CA SER A 299 -1.18 2.13 -10.86
C SER A 299 -2.68 2.22 -11.14
N GLY A 300 -3.52 1.67 -10.25
CA GLY A 300 -4.97 1.68 -10.41
C GLY A 300 -5.56 3.09 -10.34
N LEU A 301 -5.08 3.92 -9.41
CA LEU A 301 -5.52 5.31 -9.29
C LEU A 301 -5.13 6.13 -10.54
N ILE A 302 -3.95 5.89 -11.11
CA ILE A 302 -3.52 6.57 -12.35
C ILE A 302 -4.35 6.13 -13.55
N HIS A 303 -4.55 4.83 -13.73
CA HIS A 303 -5.43 4.33 -14.79
C HIS A 303 -6.82 4.95 -14.65
N ALA A 304 -7.39 4.94 -13.44
CA ALA A 304 -8.71 5.48 -13.20
C ALA A 304 -8.80 6.98 -13.50
N TYR A 305 -7.84 7.77 -13.03
CA TYR A 305 -7.80 9.20 -13.30
C TYR A 305 -7.68 9.53 -14.79
N LEU A 306 -6.71 8.94 -15.49
CA LEU A 306 -6.45 9.24 -16.90
C LEU A 306 -7.60 8.82 -17.83
N LEU A 307 -8.32 7.75 -17.48
CA LEU A 307 -9.50 7.29 -18.19
C LEU A 307 -10.73 8.15 -17.86
N ALA A 308 -10.98 8.44 -16.59
CA ALA A 308 -12.11 9.29 -16.17
C ALA A 308 -11.97 10.71 -16.72
N ALA A 309 -10.77 11.28 -16.73
CA ALA A 309 -10.48 12.59 -17.32
C ALA A 309 -10.78 12.67 -18.83
N ARG A 310 -10.80 11.51 -19.52
CA ARG A 310 -11.20 11.39 -20.94
C ARG A 310 -12.66 11.00 -21.13
N GLY A 311 -13.47 11.01 -20.07
CA GLY A 311 -14.90 10.76 -20.09
C GLY A 311 -15.29 9.28 -20.16
N TYR A 312 -14.39 8.36 -19.81
CA TYR A 312 -14.75 6.94 -19.66
C TYR A 312 -15.51 6.73 -18.35
N PRO A 313 -16.59 5.95 -18.32
CA PRO A 313 -17.17 5.44 -17.08
C PRO A 313 -16.19 4.43 -16.47
N VAL A 314 -15.64 4.75 -15.30
CA VAL A 314 -14.61 3.93 -14.64
C VAL A 314 -15.12 3.42 -13.30
N ALA A 315 -14.99 2.11 -13.08
CA ALA A 315 -15.20 1.47 -11.79
C ALA A 315 -13.88 0.85 -11.29
N VAL A 316 -13.50 1.15 -10.04
CA VAL A 316 -12.30 0.64 -9.39
C VAL A 316 -12.69 -0.38 -8.33
N PHE A 317 -12.31 -1.65 -8.53
CA PHE A 317 -12.57 -2.74 -7.60
C PHE A 317 -11.37 -2.96 -6.70
N GLU A 318 -11.53 -2.83 -5.39
CA GLU A 318 -10.47 -2.97 -4.39
C GLU A 318 -10.80 -4.14 -3.44
N ALA A 319 -9.83 -5.01 -3.19
CA ALA A 319 -10.00 -6.18 -2.34
C ALA A 319 -10.00 -5.83 -0.85
N LEU A 320 -9.36 -4.72 -0.45
CA LEU A 320 -9.28 -4.21 0.91
C LEU A 320 -10.40 -3.17 1.18
N PRO A 321 -10.71 -2.84 2.44
CA PRO A 321 -11.86 -1.98 2.75
C PRO A 321 -11.59 -0.48 2.47
N ASP A 322 -10.37 -0.02 2.66
CA ASP A 322 -9.95 1.36 2.40
C ASP A 322 -9.14 1.46 1.08
N LEU A 323 -9.26 2.58 0.36
CA LEU A 323 -8.65 2.77 -0.96
C LEU A 323 -7.19 3.25 -0.89
N GLY A 324 -6.37 2.93 -1.89
CA GLY A 324 -4.98 3.40 -2.01
C GLY A 324 -3.93 2.30 -2.11
N GLY A 325 -4.32 1.03 -1.91
CA GLY A 325 -3.42 -0.12 -2.01
C GLY A 325 -2.14 0.06 -1.19
N THR A 326 -0.98 -0.14 -1.80
CA THR A 326 0.33 -0.04 -1.12
C THR A 326 0.56 1.30 -0.43
N LEU A 327 0.03 2.41 -0.97
CA LEU A 327 0.14 3.74 -0.39
C LEU A 327 -0.51 3.82 1.00
N ARG A 328 -1.63 3.12 1.19
CA ARG A 328 -2.35 3.09 2.46
C ARG A 328 -1.84 2.00 3.39
N TYR A 329 -1.62 0.80 2.86
CA TYR A 329 -1.41 -0.40 3.69
C TYR A 329 0.05 -0.71 3.98
N ARG A 330 0.99 -0.26 3.16
CA ARG A 330 2.43 -0.52 3.37
C ARG A 330 3.17 0.71 3.88
N ILE A 331 2.85 1.90 3.38
CA ILE A 331 3.53 3.14 3.78
C ILE A 331 2.85 3.71 5.03
N PRO A 332 3.57 3.91 6.16
CA PRO A 332 3.02 4.50 7.37
C PRO A 332 2.67 5.99 7.20
N GLU A 333 1.76 6.49 8.03
CA GLU A 333 1.27 7.88 7.96
C GLU A 333 2.36 8.93 8.28
N PHE A 334 3.37 8.55 9.07
CA PHE A 334 4.52 9.40 9.36
C PHE A 334 5.44 9.63 8.14
N ARG A 335 5.22 8.92 7.03
CA ARG A 335 5.82 9.15 5.71
C ARG A 335 4.81 9.67 4.70
N LEU A 336 3.59 9.13 4.70
CA LEU A 336 2.55 9.48 3.73
C LEU A 336 1.19 9.75 4.39
N PRO A 337 0.78 11.02 4.52
CA PRO A 337 -0.53 11.40 5.06
C PRO A 337 -1.70 10.79 4.29
N ARG A 338 -2.71 10.27 5.00
CA ARG A 338 -3.85 9.56 4.37
C ARG A 338 -4.72 10.46 3.50
N HIS A 339 -4.90 11.72 3.90
CA HIS A 339 -5.72 12.68 3.16
C HIS A 339 -5.23 12.91 1.72
N LEU A 340 -3.92 12.78 1.44
CA LEU A 340 -3.40 12.92 0.08
C LEU A 340 -3.91 11.81 -0.84
N ILE A 341 -4.09 10.60 -0.31
CA ILE A 341 -4.71 9.48 -1.03
C ILE A 341 -6.19 9.77 -1.25
N ASP A 342 -6.88 10.27 -0.23
CA ASP A 342 -8.31 10.60 -0.28
C ASP A 342 -8.61 11.74 -1.28
N ASP A 343 -7.72 12.71 -1.41
CA ASP A 343 -7.83 13.81 -2.39
C ASP A 343 -7.83 13.29 -3.83
N ILE A 344 -7.01 12.28 -4.13
CA ILE A 344 -6.96 11.65 -5.46
C ILE A 344 -8.24 10.88 -5.73
N VAL A 345 -8.70 10.10 -4.76
CA VAL A 345 -9.99 9.40 -4.82
C VAL A 345 -11.12 10.41 -5.06
N GLY A 346 -11.11 11.55 -4.37
CA GLY A 346 -12.05 12.65 -4.53
C GLY A 346 -12.02 13.23 -5.94
N ARG A 347 -10.83 13.50 -6.51
CA ARG A 347 -10.69 13.97 -7.90
C ARG A 347 -11.24 12.97 -8.92
N ILE A 348 -10.95 11.67 -8.75
CA ILE A 348 -11.49 10.61 -9.63
C ILE A 348 -13.01 10.53 -9.50
N THR A 349 -13.54 10.62 -8.27
CA THR A 349 -14.99 10.61 -8.00
C THR A 349 -15.69 11.80 -8.65
N ALA A 350 -15.08 12.99 -8.59
CA ALA A 350 -15.59 14.20 -9.25
C ALA A 350 -15.63 14.07 -10.78
N LEU A 351 -14.82 13.20 -11.38
CA LEU A 351 -14.84 12.85 -12.80
C LEU A 351 -15.83 11.70 -13.13
N GLY A 352 -16.62 11.24 -12.15
CA GLY A 352 -17.57 10.14 -12.29
C GLY A 352 -16.99 8.74 -12.05
N GLY A 353 -15.77 8.63 -11.54
CA GLY A 353 -15.21 7.35 -11.12
C GLY A 353 -15.98 6.76 -9.93
N ARG A 354 -16.24 5.45 -9.96
CA ARG A 354 -16.90 4.70 -8.87
C ARG A 354 -15.91 3.75 -8.21
N PHE A 355 -15.98 3.61 -6.89
CA PHE A 355 -15.08 2.75 -6.11
C PHE A 355 -15.88 1.66 -5.39
N ILE A 356 -15.37 0.43 -5.44
CA ILE A 356 -16.00 -0.76 -4.88
C ILE A 356 -14.97 -1.46 -3.99
N PRO A 357 -14.87 -1.06 -2.71
CA PRO A 357 -14.02 -1.74 -1.74
C PRO A 357 -14.56 -3.12 -1.37
N ASP A 358 -13.76 -3.91 -0.65
CA ASP A 358 -14.10 -5.28 -0.24
C ASP A 358 -14.49 -6.23 -1.39
N PHE A 359 -14.10 -5.93 -2.63
CA PHE A 359 -14.43 -6.70 -3.82
C PHE A 359 -13.20 -7.42 -4.38
N VAL A 360 -13.17 -8.75 -4.22
CA VAL A 360 -12.03 -9.57 -4.67
C VAL A 360 -12.30 -10.10 -6.08
N VAL A 361 -11.81 -9.40 -7.11
CA VAL A 361 -11.88 -9.89 -8.50
C VAL A 361 -11.11 -11.21 -8.62
N GLY A 362 -11.71 -12.18 -9.31
CA GLY A 362 -11.28 -13.59 -9.35
C GLY A 362 -11.92 -14.47 -8.27
N ARG A 363 -12.62 -13.88 -7.29
CA ARG A 363 -13.38 -14.59 -6.25
C ARG A 363 -14.85 -14.17 -6.24
N SER A 364 -15.12 -12.90 -5.94
CA SER A 364 -16.48 -12.33 -5.94
C SER A 364 -17.09 -12.31 -7.33
N ALA A 365 -16.28 -12.06 -8.35
CA ALA A 365 -16.61 -12.20 -9.76
C ALA A 365 -15.35 -12.47 -10.57
N SER A 366 -15.43 -13.29 -11.60
CA SER A 366 -14.32 -13.51 -12.53
C SER A 366 -14.14 -12.33 -13.49
N VAL A 367 -13.01 -12.29 -14.19
CA VAL A 367 -12.78 -11.31 -15.27
C VAL A 367 -13.83 -11.47 -16.39
N GLN A 368 -14.28 -12.71 -16.64
CA GLN A 368 -15.33 -13.02 -17.59
C GLN A 368 -16.68 -12.45 -17.15
N ASP A 369 -17.01 -12.54 -15.86
CA ASP A 369 -18.24 -11.97 -15.30
C ASP A 369 -18.25 -10.44 -15.44
N LEU A 370 -17.12 -9.76 -15.18
CA LEU A 370 -17.02 -8.32 -15.41
C LEU A 370 -17.23 -7.97 -16.89
N ARG A 371 -16.65 -8.73 -17.82
CA ARG A 371 -16.90 -8.51 -19.26
C ARG A 371 -18.36 -8.74 -19.63
N ALA A 372 -18.98 -9.78 -19.06
CA ALA A 372 -20.40 -10.08 -19.26
C ALA A 372 -21.32 -9.00 -18.67
N ALA A 373 -20.89 -8.36 -17.58
CA ALA A 373 -21.53 -7.22 -16.97
C ALA A 373 -21.40 -5.92 -17.78
N GLY A 374 -20.79 -5.94 -18.97
CA GLY A 374 -20.76 -4.78 -19.88
C GLY A 374 -19.41 -4.05 -19.93
N TYR A 375 -18.49 -4.33 -19.02
CA TYR A 375 -17.16 -3.73 -19.04
C TYR A 375 -16.39 -4.10 -20.31
N TRP A 376 -15.99 -3.09 -21.08
CA TRP A 376 -15.25 -3.28 -22.34
C TRP A 376 -13.83 -3.78 -22.11
N ARG A 377 -13.21 -3.30 -21.03
CA ARG A 377 -11.86 -3.65 -20.60
C ARG A 377 -11.81 -3.83 -19.10
N VAL A 378 -10.97 -4.77 -18.69
CA VAL A 378 -10.59 -5.02 -17.29
C VAL A 378 -9.09 -4.78 -17.21
N VAL A 379 -8.68 -3.78 -16.45
CA VAL A 379 -7.29 -3.35 -16.30
C VAL A 379 -6.76 -3.89 -14.98
N PRO A 380 -5.93 -4.96 -14.99
CA PRO A 380 -5.30 -5.44 -13.77
C PRO A 380 -4.27 -4.41 -13.28
N SER A 381 -4.36 -4.01 -12.02
CA SER A 381 -3.44 -3.06 -11.37
C SER A 381 -3.00 -3.52 -9.98
N SER A 382 -3.33 -4.76 -9.61
CA SER A 382 -2.87 -5.42 -8.39
C SER A 382 -1.46 -5.98 -8.60
N ALA A 383 -0.49 -5.57 -7.77
CA ALA A 383 0.86 -6.14 -7.77
C ALA A 383 1.27 -6.49 -6.33
N SER A 384 1.61 -7.76 -6.09
CA SER A 384 2.39 -8.20 -4.93
C SER A 384 2.92 -9.61 -5.17
N ASP A 385 4.23 -9.81 -4.97
CA ASP A 385 4.88 -11.13 -5.04
C ASP A 385 4.68 -11.96 -3.75
N GLY A 386 3.96 -11.41 -2.77
CA GLY A 386 3.82 -11.95 -1.44
C GLY A 386 5.12 -11.89 -0.61
N PRO A 387 5.06 -12.20 0.69
CA PRO A 387 6.23 -12.19 1.56
C PRO A 387 7.15 -13.37 1.24
N ARG A 388 8.46 -13.12 1.35
CA ARG A 388 9.47 -14.16 1.36
C ARG A 388 9.95 -14.35 2.79
N PHE A 389 10.14 -15.61 3.17
CA PHE A 389 10.65 -15.99 4.48
C PHE A 389 12.00 -16.69 4.29
N PRO A 390 12.95 -16.52 5.22
CA PRO A 390 14.22 -17.23 5.14
C PRO A 390 14.00 -18.73 5.33
N ASP A 391 14.72 -19.55 4.58
CA ASP A 391 14.66 -21.01 4.72
C ASP A 391 15.58 -21.48 5.84
N VAL A 392 15.18 -21.21 7.08
CA VAL A 392 15.94 -21.52 8.30
C VAL A 392 15.06 -22.13 9.38
N PRO A 393 15.63 -22.93 10.31
CA PRO A 393 14.87 -23.54 11.40
C PRO A 393 14.12 -22.49 12.25
N GLY A 394 12.87 -22.78 12.60
CA GLY A 394 12.07 -21.94 13.50
C GLY A 394 11.39 -20.72 12.86
N VAL A 395 11.49 -20.50 11.53
CA VAL A 395 10.91 -19.32 10.84
C VAL A 395 9.39 -19.15 10.98
N ARG A 396 8.70 -20.15 11.53
CA ARG A 396 7.25 -20.15 11.73
C ARG A 396 6.82 -20.18 13.19
N LEU A 397 7.74 -19.93 14.12
CA LEU A 397 7.36 -19.76 15.52
C LEU A 397 6.30 -18.64 15.66
N PRO A 398 5.35 -18.78 16.60
CA PRO A 398 4.44 -17.69 16.97
C PRO A 398 5.22 -16.43 17.31
N GLY A 399 4.69 -15.27 16.94
CA GLY A 399 5.42 -14.01 17.06
C GLY A 399 6.33 -13.71 15.86
N ILE A 400 6.37 -14.53 14.82
CA ILE A 400 7.01 -14.20 13.53
C ILE A 400 5.94 -13.80 12.50
N LEU A 401 6.01 -12.55 12.04
CA LEU A 401 5.09 -11.96 11.07
C LEU A 401 5.83 -11.57 9.78
N SER A 402 5.11 -11.48 8.66
CA SER A 402 5.62 -10.72 7.52
C SER A 402 5.46 -9.22 7.77
N ALA A 403 6.28 -8.41 7.11
CA ALA A 403 6.14 -6.96 7.14
C ALA A 403 4.80 -6.48 6.54
N ASP A 404 4.31 -7.11 5.47
CA ASP A 404 2.99 -6.78 4.90
C ASP A 404 1.85 -7.08 5.88
N GLU A 405 1.89 -8.19 6.63
CA GLU A 405 0.91 -8.48 7.67
C GLU A 405 0.97 -7.44 8.80
N PHE A 406 2.18 -7.11 9.27
CA PHE A 406 2.38 -6.14 10.35
C PHE A 406 1.87 -4.74 9.95
N LEU A 407 2.34 -4.21 8.82
CA LEU A 407 2.00 -2.87 8.35
C LEU A 407 0.54 -2.73 7.95
N LEU A 408 -0.06 -3.76 7.33
CA LEU A 408 -1.48 -3.71 6.99
C LEU A 408 -2.32 -3.59 8.27
N ARG A 409 -2.03 -4.41 9.30
CA ARG A 409 -2.74 -4.36 10.57
C ARG A 409 -2.62 -2.99 11.24
N THR A 410 -1.40 -2.44 11.34
CA THR A 410 -1.18 -1.15 12.02
C THR A 410 -1.77 0.04 11.26
N ASN A 411 -1.71 0.00 9.92
CA ASN A 411 -2.22 1.08 9.09
C ASN A 411 -3.76 1.06 8.97
N LEU A 412 -4.38 -0.13 8.94
CA LEU A 412 -5.84 -0.28 8.87
C LEU A 412 -6.54 0.19 10.16
N THR A 413 -5.92 -0.02 11.31
CA THR A 413 -6.48 0.40 12.61
C THR A 413 -6.19 1.86 12.95
N GLY A 414 -5.50 2.60 12.08
CA GLY A 414 -5.35 4.06 12.17
C GLY A 414 -4.31 4.59 13.15
N GLY A 415 -3.19 3.90 13.37
CA GLY A 415 -2.22 4.37 14.38
C GLY A 415 -2.81 4.26 15.80
N PRO A 416 -2.36 5.03 16.80
CA PRO A 416 -2.52 4.69 18.22
C PRO A 416 -3.99 4.45 18.58
N TYR A 417 -4.23 3.23 19.03
CA TYR A 417 -5.50 2.56 19.29
C TYR A 417 -6.63 3.43 19.86
N PRO A 418 -7.88 3.22 19.41
CA PRO A 418 -9.03 3.51 20.25
C PRO A 418 -8.94 2.64 21.52
N ALA A 419 -8.98 3.29 22.68
CA ALA A 419 -8.82 2.68 23.99
C ALA A 419 -9.60 1.35 24.13
N GLY A 420 -8.88 0.22 24.23
CA GLY A 420 -9.48 -1.06 24.63
C GLY A 420 -9.12 -2.30 23.81
N ARG A 421 -8.42 -2.18 22.67
CA ARG A 421 -7.96 -3.34 21.87
C ARG A 421 -6.47 -3.61 22.11
N ARG A 422 -6.13 -4.85 22.50
CA ARG A 422 -4.81 -5.23 23.06
C ARG A 422 -3.84 -5.84 22.05
N ASP A 423 -4.18 -5.86 20.76
CA ASP A 423 -3.58 -6.88 19.88
C ASP A 423 -2.17 -6.53 19.35
N LEU A 424 -1.70 -5.27 19.40
CA LEU A 424 -0.27 -4.91 19.14
C LEU A 424 0.22 -3.71 19.99
N ASP A 425 -0.10 -3.69 21.30
CA ASP A 425 0.65 -2.83 22.23
C ASP A 425 2.05 -3.44 22.43
N LEU A 426 3.08 -2.76 21.92
CA LEU A 426 4.46 -3.26 21.94
C LEU A 426 5.28 -2.68 23.09
N ARG A 427 4.65 -2.03 24.09
CA ARG A 427 5.37 -1.48 25.25
C ARG A 427 6.15 -2.56 25.98
N GLY A 428 7.47 -2.39 26.02
CA GLY A 428 8.39 -3.34 26.64
C GLY A 428 8.80 -4.51 25.75
N GLU A 429 8.22 -4.64 24.55
CA GLU A 429 8.55 -5.70 23.61
C GLU A 429 9.87 -5.42 22.88
N GLN A 430 10.70 -6.45 22.76
CA GLN A 430 11.90 -6.43 21.91
C GLN A 430 11.54 -7.03 20.55
N THR A 431 11.59 -6.21 19.50
CA THR A 431 11.25 -6.62 18.13
C THR A 431 12.48 -6.67 17.25
N VAL A 432 12.71 -7.81 16.59
CA VAL A 432 13.74 -7.95 15.54
C VAL A 432 13.08 -7.85 14.16
N VAL A 433 13.55 -6.92 13.34
CA VAL A 433 13.11 -6.72 11.96
C VAL A 433 14.22 -7.21 11.03
N ILE A 434 13.90 -8.08 10.08
CA ILE A 434 14.88 -8.68 9.17
C ILE A 434 14.66 -8.11 7.77
N GLY A 435 15.62 -7.36 7.23
CA GLY A 435 15.60 -6.88 5.86
C GLY A 435 16.31 -5.54 5.64
N ASP A 436 16.68 -5.29 4.37
CA ASP A 436 17.54 -4.17 3.96
C ASP A 436 16.80 -2.97 3.33
N GLY A 437 15.54 -3.14 2.95
CA GLY A 437 14.76 -2.10 2.27
C GLY A 437 14.03 -1.15 3.22
N ASP A 438 13.46 -0.09 2.64
CA ASP A 438 12.63 0.91 3.33
C ASP A 438 11.48 0.29 4.14
N MET A 439 10.90 -0.81 3.68
CA MET A 439 9.86 -1.53 4.43
C MET A 439 10.35 -2.00 5.81
N ALA A 440 11.59 -2.47 5.93
CA ALA A 440 12.15 -2.87 7.21
C ALA A 440 12.29 -1.67 8.16
N LEU A 441 12.65 -0.51 7.60
CA LEU A 441 12.75 0.75 8.34
C LEU A 441 11.37 1.26 8.77
N ASP A 442 10.36 1.17 7.89
CA ASP A 442 8.98 1.52 8.19
C ASP A 442 8.41 0.67 9.33
N VAL A 443 8.66 -0.64 9.30
CA VAL A 443 8.30 -1.54 10.41
C VAL A 443 9.01 -1.11 11.70
N ALA A 444 10.32 -0.94 11.67
CA ALA A 444 11.10 -0.62 12.86
C ALA A 444 10.66 0.72 13.51
N ARG A 445 10.39 1.72 12.68
CA ARG A 445 9.92 3.05 13.11
C ARG A 445 8.48 3.02 13.60
N THR A 446 7.64 2.14 13.04
CA THR A 446 6.29 1.86 13.54
C THR A 446 6.35 1.19 14.92
N VAL A 447 7.24 0.21 15.10
CA VAL A 447 7.46 -0.45 16.41
C VAL A 447 7.81 0.57 17.49
N ARG A 448 8.71 1.52 17.20
CA ARG A 448 9.08 2.60 18.14
C ARG A 448 7.86 3.43 18.57
N ARG A 449 7.00 3.79 17.62
CA ARG A 449 5.76 4.55 17.86
C ARG A 449 4.69 3.77 18.63
N LEU A 450 4.74 2.43 18.55
CA LEU A 450 3.92 1.53 19.37
C LEU A 450 4.53 1.24 20.75
N GLY A 451 5.62 1.92 21.12
CA GLY A 451 6.29 1.80 22.41
C GLY A 451 7.28 0.64 22.54
N GLY A 452 7.54 -0.07 21.43
CA GLY A 452 8.48 -1.20 21.40
C GLY A 452 9.91 -0.80 21.09
N GLU A 453 10.84 -1.70 21.39
CA GLU A 453 12.25 -1.57 21.05
C GLU A 453 12.55 -2.29 19.74
N ALA A 454 13.08 -1.58 18.75
CA ALA A 454 13.30 -2.12 17.42
C ALA A 454 14.77 -2.47 17.15
N MET A 455 14.97 -3.62 16.51
CA MET A 455 16.26 -4.14 16.09
C MET A 455 16.25 -4.51 14.61
N VAL A 456 16.80 -3.70 13.71
CA VAL A 456 16.94 -4.12 12.30
C VAL A 456 18.20 -4.97 12.12
N VAL A 457 18.04 -6.15 11.51
CA VAL A 457 19.07 -7.09 11.06
C VAL A 457 19.14 -7.01 9.53
N ARG A 458 20.34 -6.79 9.02
CA ARG A 458 20.63 -6.37 7.65
C ARG A 458 21.84 -7.14 7.13
N GLU A 459 21.78 -7.63 5.89
CA GLU A 459 22.94 -8.29 5.27
C GLU A 459 23.96 -7.28 4.75
N ASP A 460 23.50 -6.09 4.37
CA ASP A 460 24.35 -5.05 3.80
C ASP A 460 25.05 -4.15 4.84
N VAL A 461 26.06 -3.42 4.37
CA VAL A 461 26.72 -2.36 5.14
C VAL A 461 25.76 -1.18 5.30
N CYS A 462 25.75 -0.62 6.51
CA CYS A 462 24.84 0.45 6.87
C CYS A 462 25.57 1.80 6.97
N ASP A 463 25.32 2.71 6.03
CA ASP A 463 25.75 4.12 6.08
C ASP A 463 24.51 5.04 6.14
N PRO A 464 24.14 5.54 7.34
CA PRO A 464 22.98 6.41 7.51
C PRO A 464 23.06 7.72 6.71
N SER A 465 24.23 8.13 6.20
CA SER A 465 24.33 9.35 5.37
C SER A 465 23.78 9.16 3.96
N ARG A 466 23.61 7.90 3.51
CA ARG A 466 23.18 7.55 2.14
C ARG A 466 21.70 7.25 2.00
N ASN A 467 20.99 6.95 3.09
CA ASN A 467 19.55 6.70 3.08
C ASN A 467 18.90 7.53 4.18
N ILE A 468 17.98 8.41 3.78
CA ILE A 468 17.32 9.37 4.66
C ILE A 468 16.44 8.67 5.72
N GLU A 469 15.72 7.61 5.35
CA GLU A 469 14.86 6.84 6.25
C GLU A 469 15.67 6.06 7.28
N LEU A 470 16.85 5.59 6.88
CA LEU A 470 17.78 4.93 7.78
C LEU A 470 18.34 5.91 8.80
N ARG A 471 18.67 7.14 8.37
CA ARG A 471 19.07 8.21 9.28
C ARG A 471 17.96 8.50 10.29
N TYR A 472 16.73 8.68 9.83
CA TYR A 472 15.59 8.93 10.70
C TYR A 472 15.33 7.79 11.68
N ALA A 473 15.48 6.53 11.25
CA ALA A 473 15.35 5.36 12.13
C ALA A 473 16.38 5.41 13.26
N VAL A 474 17.66 5.68 12.96
CA VAL A 474 18.73 5.78 13.97
C VAL A 474 18.48 6.94 14.93
N GLU A 475 18.09 8.10 14.42
CA GLU A 475 17.71 9.27 15.25
C GLU A 475 16.53 8.95 16.19
N GLU A 476 15.58 8.11 15.76
CA GLU A 476 14.42 7.65 16.54
C GLU A 476 14.77 6.49 17.52
N GLY A 477 16.05 6.12 17.63
CA GLY A 477 16.55 5.09 18.55
C GLY A 477 16.45 3.66 18.01
N VAL A 478 16.18 3.47 16.71
CA VAL A 478 16.27 2.15 16.08
C VAL A 478 17.73 1.71 16.05
N ARG A 479 18.01 0.61 16.71
CA ARG A 479 19.33 -0.01 16.72
C ARG A 479 19.53 -0.78 15.39
N LEU A 480 20.78 -1.06 14.99
CA LEU A 480 21.12 -1.71 13.71
C LEU A 480 22.18 -2.83 13.85
N ARG A 481 22.01 -3.93 13.09
CA ARG A 481 22.79 -5.19 13.16
C ARG A 481 23.12 -5.48 11.70
N ALA A 482 24.09 -4.74 11.20
CA ALA A 482 24.52 -4.81 9.81
C ALA A 482 25.43 -6.01 9.58
N GLU A 483 25.59 -6.41 8.32
CA GLU A 483 26.46 -7.51 7.91
C GLU A 483 26.14 -8.83 8.63
N ALA A 484 24.87 -9.07 8.93
CA ALA A 484 24.40 -10.21 9.71
C ALA A 484 23.34 -11.00 8.93
N ALA A 485 23.56 -12.31 8.80
CA ALA A 485 22.61 -13.24 8.20
C ALA A 485 21.87 -14.03 9.29
N VAL A 486 20.59 -14.30 9.09
CA VAL A 486 19.76 -15.08 10.01
C VAL A 486 19.99 -16.58 9.76
N THR A 487 20.27 -17.34 10.81
CA THR A 487 20.54 -18.80 10.72
C THR A 487 19.46 -19.67 11.36
N GLY A 488 18.56 -19.07 12.14
CA GLY A 488 17.50 -19.79 12.83
C GLY A 488 16.73 -18.93 13.82
N PHE A 489 15.70 -19.50 14.42
CA PHE A 489 14.88 -18.87 15.45
C PHE A 489 14.74 -19.78 16.67
N VAL A 490 14.79 -19.18 17.85
CA VAL A 490 14.79 -19.91 19.13
C VAL A 490 13.40 -19.85 19.76
N PRO A 491 12.77 -21.00 20.08
CA PRO A 491 11.50 -21.04 20.81
C PRO A 491 11.69 -20.73 22.30
N GLY A 492 10.76 -20.00 22.89
CA GLY A 492 10.60 -19.83 24.33
C GLY A 492 9.82 -20.97 24.98
N GLU A 493 9.61 -20.87 26.30
CA GLU A 493 8.88 -21.87 27.09
C GLU A 493 7.41 -22.03 26.66
N ASP A 494 6.80 -20.96 26.15
CA ASP A 494 5.44 -20.96 25.61
C ASP A 494 5.38 -21.43 24.14
N GLY A 495 6.53 -21.75 23.54
CA GLY A 495 6.66 -22.14 22.15
C GLY A 495 6.58 -20.97 21.15
N ALA A 496 6.49 -19.72 21.61
CA ALA A 496 6.64 -18.53 20.77
C ALA A 496 8.11 -18.23 20.49
N VAL A 497 8.42 -17.32 19.55
CA VAL A 497 9.79 -16.87 19.33
C VAL A 497 10.30 -16.12 20.57
N ALA A 498 11.49 -16.48 21.02
CA ALA A 498 12.21 -15.80 22.11
C ALA A 498 13.54 -15.20 21.64
N GLY A 499 14.01 -15.59 20.45
CA GLY A 499 15.21 -14.99 19.86
C GLY A 499 15.46 -15.37 18.41
N VAL A 500 16.37 -14.62 17.79
CA VAL A 500 16.84 -14.80 16.42
C VAL A 500 18.31 -15.15 16.44
N GLU A 501 18.69 -16.28 15.83
CA GLU A 501 20.08 -16.65 15.64
C GLU A 501 20.64 -15.93 14.42
N VAL A 502 21.76 -15.24 14.59
CA VAL A 502 22.47 -14.54 13.52
C VAL A 502 23.95 -14.93 13.49
N CYS A 503 24.55 -14.83 12.31
CA CYS A 503 25.99 -14.94 12.11
C CYS A 503 26.54 -13.73 11.35
N SER A 504 27.82 -13.41 11.61
CA SER A 504 28.57 -12.44 10.82
C SER A 504 28.73 -12.95 9.39
N SER A 505 28.35 -12.13 8.40
CA SER A 505 28.54 -12.42 6.98
C SER A 505 30.01 -12.34 6.53
N ARG A 506 30.91 -11.75 7.34
CA ARG A 506 32.31 -11.45 6.98
C ARG A 506 33.39 -12.30 7.67
N SER A 507 33.07 -13.11 8.68
CA SER A 507 34.09 -13.82 9.48
C SER A 507 33.59 -15.14 10.11
N ILE A 508 34.53 -15.97 10.61
CA ILE A 508 34.31 -17.32 11.20
C ILE A 508 33.12 -17.30 12.18
N PRO A 509 32.16 -18.25 12.10
CA PRO A 509 30.79 -18.02 12.54
C PRO A 509 30.67 -18.13 14.07
N ALA A 510 30.85 -17.01 14.77
CA ALA A 510 30.27 -16.86 16.09
C ALA A 510 28.76 -16.65 15.91
N ARG A 511 27.96 -17.66 16.27
CA ARG A 511 26.49 -17.52 16.31
C ARG A 511 26.13 -16.69 17.54
N GLN A 512 25.31 -15.67 17.33
CA GLN A 512 24.73 -14.86 18.39
C GLN A 512 23.22 -15.05 18.39
N VAL A 513 22.63 -15.16 19.57
CA VAL A 513 21.17 -15.12 19.73
C VAL A 513 20.78 -13.72 20.16
N LEU A 514 19.93 -13.07 19.36
CA LEU A 514 19.34 -11.77 19.65
C LEU A 514 17.97 -12.01 20.32
N PRO A 515 17.72 -11.52 21.55
CA PRO A 515 16.42 -11.71 22.20
C PRO A 515 15.32 -10.97 21.46
N ALA A 516 14.18 -11.64 21.24
CA ALA A 516 13.06 -11.11 20.48
C ALA A 516 11.75 -11.77 20.90
N GLY A 517 10.77 -10.99 21.36
CA GLY A 517 9.38 -11.45 21.58
C GLY A 517 8.51 -11.31 20.31
N LEU A 518 8.96 -10.49 19.37
CA LEU A 518 8.37 -10.31 18.05
C LEU A 518 9.46 -10.28 16.98
N VAL A 519 9.22 -10.96 15.87
CA VAL A 519 10.06 -10.90 14.68
C VAL A 519 9.20 -10.48 13.50
N VAL A 520 9.68 -9.51 12.71
CA VAL A 520 9.04 -9.10 11.48
C VAL A 520 9.99 -9.32 10.30
N VAL A 521 9.56 -10.13 9.34
CA VAL A 521 10.36 -10.49 8.16
C VAL A 521 9.99 -9.59 6.99
N ALA A 522 10.97 -8.84 6.50
CA ALA A 522 10.90 -7.91 5.38
C ALA A 522 11.90 -8.30 4.25
N LEU A 523 12.06 -9.61 4.01
CA LEU A 523 12.97 -10.19 3.00
C LEU A 523 12.32 -10.40 1.62
N GLY A 524 11.07 -9.97 1.44
CA GLY A 524 10.29 -10.26 0.24
C GLY A 524 9.20 -9.26 -0.03
N GLY A 525 8.59 -9.45 -1.19
CA GLY A 525 8.30 -8.36 -2.10
C GLY A 525 9.61 -7.97 -2.79
N SER A 526 9.72 -8.22 -4.10
CA SER A 526 10.27 -7.13 -4.91
C SER A 526 9.57 -5.87 -4.38
N VAL A 527 10.26 -4.74 -4.28
CA VAL A 527 9.49 -3.51 -4.41
C VAL A 527 8.80 -3.69 -5.76
N GLY A 528 7.55 -4.18 -5.77
CA GLY A 528 6.69 -4.05 -6.92
C GLY A 528 6.87 -2.59 -7.28
N PRO A 529 7.20 -2.31 -8.56
CA PRO A 529 7.93 -1.12 -8.97
C PRO A 529 7.51 0.05 -8.09
N ASP A 530 8.47 0.76 -7.50
CA ASP A 530 8.16 1.86 -6.58
C ASP A 530 7.06 2.76 -7.16
N ALA A 531 6.37 3.51 -6.32
CA ALA A 531 5.16 4.22 -6.73
C ALA A 531 5.35 5.02 -8.03
N ALA A 532 6.54 5.57 -8.29
CA ALA A 532 6.87 6.28 -9.53
C ALA A 532 7.05 5.34 -10.74
N VAL A 533 7.74 4.22 -10.61
CA VAL A 533 7.86 3.22 -11.71
C VAL A 533 6.50 2.58 -12.03
N ALA A 534 5.72 2.21 -11.02
CA ALA A 534 4.36 1.68 -11.22
C ALA A 534 3.46 2.71 -11.89
N ALA A 535 3.58 3.97 -11.47
CA ALA A 535 2.87 5.09 -12.05
C ALA A 535 3.27 5.34 -13.52
N GLY A 536 4.57 5.30 -13.84
CA GLY A 536 5.07 5.44 -15.20
C GLY A 536 4.56 4.34 -16.12
N ALA A 537 4.65 3.08 -15.69
CA ALA A 537 4.12 1.94 -16.44
C ALA A 537 2.60 2.04 -16.64
N ALA A 538 1.85 2.45 -15.60
CA ALA A 538 0.40 2.64 -15.69
C ALA A 538 0.01 3.77 -16.63
N ARG A 539 0.76 4.88 -16.62
CA ARG A 539 0.56 5.99 -17.56
C ARG A 539 0.71 5.50 -19.00
N THR A 540 1.83 4.85 -19.32
CA THR A 540 2.09 4.33 -20.67
C THR A 540 0.98 3.35 -21.08
N ALA A 541 0.57 2.44 -20.20
CA ALA A 541 -0.50 1.49 -20.48
C ALA A 541 -1.87 2.18 -20.69
N ALA A 542 -2.18 3.24 -19.94
CA ALA A 542 -3.36 4.06 -20.16
C ALA A 542 -3.31 4.76 -21.53
N GLU A 543 -2.20 5.38 -21.87
CA GLU A 543 -1.99 6.06 -23.16
C GLU A 543 -2.15 5.07 -24.33
N ASP A 544 -1.51 3.91 -24.26
CA ASP A 544 -1.68 2.82 -25.23
C ASP A 544 -3.15 2.38 -25.38
N LEU A 545 -3.87 2.28 -24.25
CA LEU A 545 -5.28 1.90 -24.25
C LEU A 545 -6.14 2.96 -24.96
N LEU A 546 -5.82 4.23 -24.74
CA LEU A 546 -6.53 5.37 -25.30
C LEU A 546 -6.26 5.56 -26.79
N GLU A 547 -5.03 5.36 -27.25
CA GLU A 547 -4.69 5.33 -28.68
C GLU A 547 -5.41 4.20 -29.42
N ARG A 548 -5.58 3.04 -28.78
CA ARG A 548 -6.32 1.90 -29.33
C ARG A 548 -7.84 2.04 -29.19
N ALA A 549 -8.33 3.08 -28.52
CA ALA A 549 -9.77 3.27 -28.28
C ALA A 549 -10.53 3.96 -29.42
N ASP A 550 -9.84 4.30 -30.53
CA ASP A 550 -10.47 4.70 -31.80
C ASP A 550 -11.17 3.54 -32.54
N VAL A 551 -11.14 2.33 -31.97
CA VAL A 551 -11.96 1.21 -32.44
C VAL A 551 -13.42 1.51 -32.13
N GLN A 552 -14.28 1.48 -33.15
CA GLN A 552 -15.74 1.53 -32.99
C GLN A 552 -16.17 0.39 -32.06
N VAL A 553 -16.73 0.76 -30.90
CA VAL A 553 -17.32 -0.19 -29.96
C VAL A 553 -18.82 -0.15 -30.14
N ASP A 554 -19.41 -1.24 -30.58
CA ASP A 554 -20.87 -1.35 -30.69
C ASP A 554 -21.52 -1.37 -29.31
N ASP A 555 -22.76 -0.85 -29.26
CA ASP A 555 -23.65 -0.90 -28.10
C ASP A 555 -23.09 -0.25 -26.82
N VAL A 556 -22.39 0.89 -26.95
CA VAL A 556 -21.83 1.62 -25.80
C VAL A 556 -22.87 1.89 -24.72
N ALA A 557 -24.06 2.39 -25.09
CA ALA A 557 -25.12 2.71 -24.13
C ALA A 557 -25.58 1.48 -23.32
N ASP A 558 -25.78 0.35 -23.98
CA ASP A 558 -26.17 -0.91 -23.32
C ASP A 558 -25.06 -1.45 -22.41
N ARG A 559 -23.80 -1.38 -22.87
CA ARG A 559 -22.63 -1.74 -22.04
C ARG A 559 -22.56 -0.90 -20.78
N VAL A 560 -22.72 0.42 -20.90
CA VAL A 560 -22.73 1.36 -19.76
C VAL A 560 -23.88 1.03 -18.81
N CYS A 561 -25.08 0.78 -19.33
CA CYS A 561 -26.25 0.42 -18.53
C CYS A 561 -26.00 -0.85 -17.69
N ARG A 562 -25.54 -1.93 -18.33
CA ARG A 562 -25.23 -3.19 -17.62
C ARG A 562 -24.10 -3.04 -16.61
N ALA A 563 -23.05 -2.28 -16.96
CA ALA A 563 -21.92 -2.06 -16.08
C ALA A 563 -22.33 -1.22 -14.86
N ALA A 564 -23.19 -0.22 -15.06
CA ALA A 564 -23.75 0.59 -13.98
C ALA A 564 -24.58 -0.29 -13.03
N GLU A 565 -25.49 -1.13 -13.56
CA GLU A 565 -26.31 -2.03 -12.74
C GLU A 565 -25.45 -2.99 -11.90
N PHE A 566 -24.42 -3.59 -12.51
CA PHE A 566 -23.48 -4.43 -11.78
C PHE A 566 -22.72 -3.65 -10.71
N THR A 567 -22.30 -2.42 -11.00
CA THR A 567 -21.59 -1.56 -10.06
C THR A 567 -22.46 -1.19 -8.87
N ASP A 568 -23.71 -0.80 -9.12
CA ASP A 568 -24.67 -0.44 -8.08
C ASP A 568 -24.96 -1.65 -7.18
N LEU A 569 -25.04 -2.84 -7.76
CA LEU A 569 -25.20 -4.09 -7.02
C LEU A 569 -23.96 -4.45 -6.19
N ALA A 570 -22.76 -4.12 -6.68
CA ALA A 570 -21.51 -4.33 -5.98
C ALA A 570 -21.27 -3.33 -4.84
N GLN A 571 -21.83 -2.12 -4.95
CA GLN A 571 -21.83 -1.09 -3.90
C GLN A 571 -23.02 -1.24 -2.92
N HIS A 572 -23.81 -2.31 -3.05
CA HIS A 572 -24.99 -2.49 -2.23
C HIS A 572 -24.63 -2.64 -0.74
N PRO A 573 -25.24 -1.85 0.16
CA PRO A 573 -24.88 -1.86 1.57
C PRO A 573 -25.20 -3.20 2.24
N HIS A 574 -24.35 -3.59 3.17
CA HIS A 574 -24.47 -4.85 3.91
C HIS A 574 -25.16 -4.63 5.26
N ARG A 575 -26.49 -4.74 5.28
CA ARG A 575 -27.32 -4.47 6.46
C ARG A 575 -27.73 -5.74 7.18
N VAL A 576 -27.75 -5.70 8.51
CA VAL A 576 -28.34 -6.75 9.35
C VAL A 576 -29.86 -6.73 9.16
N ILE A 577 -30.43 -7.81 8.66
CA ILE A 577 -31.87 -7.94 8.45
C ILE A 577 -32.52 -8.87 9.49
N ALA A 578 -31.77 -9.79 10.06
CA ALA A 578 -32.22 -10.63 11.15
C ALA A 578 -31.07 -10.95 12.11
N ARG A 579 -31.42 -11.06 13.39
CA ARG A 579 -30.49 -11.43 14.46
C ARG A 579 -31.17 -12.41 15.41
N ARG A 580 -30.48 -13.50 15.74
CA ARG A 580 -30.96 -14.49 16.70
C ARG A 580 -29.85 -14.86 17.68
N VAL A 581 -30.09 -14.60 18.96
CA VAL A 581 -29.20 -15.06 20.04
C VAL A 581 -29.40 -16.57 20.22
N LEU A 582 -28.30 -17.29 20.24
CA LEU A 582 -28.22 -18.73 20.40
C LEU A 582 -27.60 -19.04 21.79
N ALA A 583 -27.80 -20.26 22.28
CA ALA A 583 -27.12 -20.73 23.50
C ALA A 583 -25.58 -20.72 23.34
N GLY A 584 -24.86 -20.75 24.46
CA GLY A 584 -23.39 -20.79 24.45
C GLY A 584 -22.70 -19.48 24.02
N GLY A 585 -23.45 -18.37 23.98
CA GLY A 585 -22.96 -17.06 23.53
C GLY A 585 -22.78 -16.96 22.02
N PHE A 586 -23.45 -17.80 21.24
CA PHE A 586 -23.45 -17.68 19.77
C PHE A 586 -24.56 -16.73 19.32
N VAL A 587 -24.35 -16.03 18.20
CA VAL A 587 -25.35 -15.17 17.57
C VAL A 587 -25.36 -15.47 16.08
N GLU A 588 -26.55 -15.71 15.56
CA GLU A 588 -26.80 -15.82 14.11
C GLU A 588 -27.23 -14.46 13.58
N VAL A 589 -26.58 -14.03 12.50
CA VAL A 589 -26.80 -12.74 11.85
C VAL A 589 -27.06 -12.99 10.37
N GLU A 590 -28.20 -12.52 9.87
CA GLU A 590 -28.53 -12.52 8.44
C GLU A 590 -28.28 -11.12 7.87
N LEU A 591 -27.54 -11.03 6.77
CA LEU A 591 -27.05 -9.80 6.16
C LEU A 591 -27.47 -9.71 4.69
N THR A 592 -27.74 -8.51 4.18
CA THR A 592 -27.83 -8.27 2.73
C THR A 592 -26.45 -8.37 2.09
N ALA A 593 -26.28 -9.24 1.10
CA ALA A 593 -25.04 -9.38 0.33
C ALA A 593 -25.35 -10.05 -1.02
N PRO A 594 -26.02 -9.35 -1.95
CA PRO A 594 -26.62 -9.99 -3.13
C PRO A 594 -25.60 -10.64 -4.06
N LEU A 595 -24.45 -9.98 -4.32
CA LEU A 595 -23.39 -10.60 -5.14
C LEU A 595 -22.74 -11.78 -4.44
N VAL A 596 -22.50 -11.68 -3.13
CA VAL A 596 -21.94 -12.79 -2.36
C VAL A 596 -22.89 -13.98 -2.37
N ALA A 597 -24.18 -13.78 -2.13
CA ALA A 597 -25.19 -14.83 -2.16
C ALA A 597 -25.29 -15.51 -3.54
N ARG A 598 -25.19 -14.73 -4.64
CA ARG A 598 -25.18 -15.26 -6.01
C ARG A 598 -23.94 -16.11 -6.32
N ALA A 599 -22.78 -15.70 -5.83
CA ALA A 599 -21.51 -16.38 -6.09
C ALA A 599 -21.18 -17.50 -5.09
N ALA A 600 -21.86 -17.54 -3.94
CA ALA A 600 -21.54 -18.44 -2.84
C ALA A 600 -21.69 -19.92 -3.23
N LEU A 601 -20.64 -20.69 -2.92
CA LEU A 601 -20.61 -22.14 -3.01
C LEU A 601 -20.32 -22.75 -1.62
N PRO A 602 -20.75 -24.01 -1.38
CA PRO A 602 -20.53 -24.67 -0.11
C PRO A 602 -19.02 -24.78 0.23
N GLY A 603 -18.66 -24.57 1.49
CA GLY A 603 -17.26 -24.61 1.97
C GLY A 603 -16.54 -23.26 1.93
N GLN A 604 -17.16 -22.23 1.34
CA GLN A 604 -16.61 -20.88 1.27
C GLN A 604 -16.93 -20.03 2.52
N PHE A 605 -16.26 -18.89 2.62
CA PHE A 605 -16.37 -17.97 3.75
C PHE A 605 -16.29 -16.52 3.29
N VAL A 606 -16.46 -15.56 4.20
CA VAL A 606 -16.33 -14.12 3.96
C VAL A 606 -15.38 -13.48 4.96
N ARG A 607 -14.77 -12.36 4.61
CA ARG A 607 -14.10 -11.46 5.56
C ARG A 607 -15.04 -10.30 5.88
N VAL A 608 -15.24 -10.02 7.16
CA VAL A 608 -16.15 -8.97 7.63
C VAL A 608 -15.39 -7.92 8.42
N ARG A 609 -15.78 -6.65 8.23
CA ARG A 609 -15.40 -5.50 9.06
C ARG A 609 -16.69 -4.89 9.62
N ALA A 610 -16.88 -4.98 10.93
CA ALA A 610 -18.11 -4.51 11.56
C ALA A 610 -18.26 -2.98 11.47
N GLY A 611 -17.31 -2.23 12.04
CA GLY A 611 -17.21 -0.77 11.94
C GLY A 611 -15.90 -0.29 11.30
N VAL A 612 -15.82 1.00 10.97
CA VAL A 612 -14.59 1.63 10.48
C VAL A 612 -13.52 1.55 11.59
N GLY A 613 -12.31 1.14 11.23
CA GLY A 613 -11.21 0.88 12.17
C GLY A 613 -11.27 -0.45 12.92
N ASP A 614 -12.33 -1.24 12.75
CA ASP A 614 -12.42 -2.56 13.38
C ASP A 614 -11.55 -3.61 12.70
N GLU A 615 -11.28 -4.68 13.46
CA GLU A 615 -10.61 -5.90 13.02
C GLU A 615 -11.32 -6.55 11.83
N LEU A 616 -10.53 -7.12 10.91
CA LEU A 616 -11.02 -7.95 9.82
C LEU A 616 -11.19 -9.39 10.29
N VAL A 617 -12.42 -9.90 10.26
CA VAL A 617 -12.78 -11.21 10.81
C VAL A 617 -13.19 -12.17 9.69
N PRO A 618 -12.51 -13.33 9.52
CA PRO A 618 -12.99 -14.38 8.63
C PRO A 618 -14.13 -15.19 9.26
N LEU A 619 -15.25 -15.33 8.54
CA LEU A 619 -16.44 -16.05 8.97
C LEU A 619 -16.95 -16.97 7.87
N SER A 620 -17.13 -18.25 8.17
CA SER A 620 -17.75 -19.21 7.25
C SER A 620 -19.16 -18.80 6.86
N LEU A 621 -19.52 -19.00 5.60
CA LEU A 621 -20.90 -18.82 5.13
C LEU A 621 -21.74 -20.00 5.65
N ALA A 622 -22.51 -19.76 6.71
CA ALA A 622 -23.33 -20.81 7.32
C ALA A 622 -24.54 -21.17 6.43
N ASP A 623 -25.13 -20.15 5.81
CA ASP A 623 -26.20 -20.28 4.81
C ASP A 623 -26.30 -19.00 3.93
N TRP A 624 -27.10 -19.03 2.87
CA TRP A 624 -27.46 -17.90 2.02
C TRP A 624 -28.74 -18.16 1.23
N ASP A 625 -29.40 -17.09 0.80
CA ASP A 625 -30.57 -17.10 -0.08
C ASP A 625 -30.30 -16.19 -1.28
N VAL A 626 -30.25 -16.79 -2.47
CA VAL A 626 -29.94 -16.09 -3.73
C VAL A 626 -31.07 -15.13 -4.14
N LEU A 627 -32.33 -15.49 -3.88
CA LEU A 627 -33.50 -14.71 -4.28
C LEU A 627 -33.67 -13.50 -3.36
N ARG A 628 -33.47 -13.69 -2.05
CA ARG A 628 -33.48 -12.59 -1.06
C ARG A 628 -32.18 -11.78 -1.13
N GLY A 629 -31.12 -12.32 -1.69
CA GLY A 629 -29.80 -11.69 -1.76
C GLY A 629 -29.12 -11.61 -0.39
N THR A 630 -29.32 -12.62 0.45
CA THR A 630 -28.89 -12.60 1.86
C THR A 630 -27.90 -13.71 2.18
N VAL A 631 -27.03 -13.47 3.16
CA VAL A 631 -26.09 -14.45 3.70
C VAL A 631 -26.26 -14.54 5.22
N THR A 632 -26.04 -15.73 5.76
CA THR A 632 -26.15 -16.02 7.19
C THR A 632 -24.77 -16.33 7.76
N LEU A 633 -24.39 -15.57 8.78
CA LEU A 633 -23.15 -15.75 9.53
C LEU A 633 -23.46 -16.15 10.98
N VAL A 634 -22.53 -16.86 11.61
CA VAL A 634 -22.61 -17.20 13.03
C VAL A 634 -21.34 -16.72 13.73
N VAL A 635 -21.52 -15.90 14.76
CA VAL A 635 -20.45 -15.30 15.54
C VAL A 635 -20.59 -15.66 17.02
N ARG A 636 -19.55 -15.43 17.80
CA ARG A 636 -19.57 -15.63 19.25
C ARG A 636 -19.45 -14.29 19.96
N GLU A 637 -20.23 -14.08 21.02
CA GLU A 637 -20.11 -12.96 21.94
C GLU A 637 -18.80 -13.08 22.73
N ARG A 638 -17.72 -12.54 22.16
CA ARG A 638 -16.39 -12.47 22.76
C ARG A 638 -15.76 -11.10 22.52
N ARG A 639 -14.61 -10.80 23.15
CA ARG A 639 -13.86 -9.58 22.82
C ARG A 639 -13.32 -9.65 21.39
N GLY A 640 -13.07 -8.49 20.78
CA GLY A 640 -12.55 -8.36 19.40
C GLY A 640 -13.64 -8.12 18.36
N GLY A 641 -13.30 -8.25 17.07
CA GLY A 641 -14.23 -7.94 15.97
C GLY A 641 -15.53 -8.77 15.97
N GLU A 642 -15.48 -10.04 16.37
CA GLU A 642 -16.68 -10.88 16.48
C GLU A 642 -17.67 -10.39 17.53
N GLY A 643 -17.17 -9.79 18.63
CA GLY A 643 -18.02 -9.20 19.66
C GLY A 643 -18.82 -8.00 19.16
N VAL A 644 -18.17 -7.15 18.36
CA VAL A 644 -18.84 -6.00 17.74
C VAL A 644 -19.94 -6.49 16.82
N LEU A 645 -19.64 -7.45 15.95
CA LEU A 645 -20.61 -8.03 15.03
C LEU A 645 -21.77 -8.74 15.76
N ALA A 646 -21.50 -9.44 16.86
CA ALA A 646 -22.53 -10.09 17.68
C ALA A 646 -23.47 -9.07 18.36
N ALA A 647 -22.96 -7.87 18.65
CA ALA A 647 -23.70 -6.78 19.29
C ALA A 647 -24.52 -5.92 18.31
N MET A 648 -24.27 -6.04 17.00
CA MET A 648 -24.98 -5.26 15.98
C MET A 648 -26.50 -5.54 16.00
N ARG A 649 -27.29 -4.54 15.63
CA ARG A 649 -28.76 -4.57 15.63
C ARG A 649 -29.30 -4.65 14.21
N VAL A 650 -30.54 -5.14 14.09
CA VAL A 650 -31.27 -5.12 12.81
C VAL A 650 -31.37 -3.67 12.30
N GLY A 651 -31.02 -3.47 11.04
CA GLY A 651 -30.94 -2.17 10.36
C GLY A 651 -29.53 -1.58 10.29
N GLU A 652 -28.61 -2.00 11.18
CA GLU A 652 -27.23 -1.53 11.17
C GLU A 652 -26.45 -2.10 9.98
N GLU A 653 -25.47 -1.34 9.51
CA GLU A 653 -24.69 -1.60 8.30
C GLU A 653 -23.24 -1.95 8.68
N LEU A 654 -22.67 -2.94 7.99
CA LEU A 654 -21.26 -3.28 8.10
C LEU A 654 -20.40 -2.26 7.36
N ALA A 655 -19.23 -1.96 7.91
CA ALA A 655 -18.23 -1.17 7.21
C ALA A 655 -17.61 -1.90 6.00
N GLY A 656 -17.65 -3.24 5.97
CA GLY A 656 -17.12 -4.02 4.84
C GLY A 656 -17.43 -5.51 4.90
N LEU A 657 -17.64 -6.13 3.74
CA LEU A 657 -17.81 -7.57 3.59
C LEU A 657 -17.21 -8.05 2.26
N ALA A 658 -16.13 -8.84 2.34
CA ALA A 658 -15.44 -9.38 1.17
C ALA A 658 -15.68 -10.88 1.02
N GLY A 659 -16.14 -11.31 -0.15
CA GLY A 659 -16.24 -12.72 -0.51
C GLY A 659 -17.23 -13.01 -1.66
N PRO A 660 -17.62 -14.28 -1.85
CA PRO A 660 -17.13 -15.44 -1.11
C PRO A 660 -15.64 -15.70 -1.37
N LEU A 661 -14.94 -16.22 -0.36
CA LEU A 661 -13.51 -16.52 -0.36
C LEU A 661 -13.26 -18.02 -0.22
N GLY A 662 -12.06 -18.45 -0.62
CA GLY A 662 -11.69 -19.85 -0.65
C GLY A 662 -12.28 -20.64 -1.82
N ARG A 663 -11.84 -21.89 -1.99
CA ARG A 663 -12.45 -22.82 -2.95
C ARG A 663 -13.72 -23.43 -2.37
N ALA A 664 -14.62 -23.82 -3.26
CA ALA A 664 -15.77 -24.63 -2.90
C ALA A 664 -15.30 -26.03 -2.45
N THR A 665 -16.11 -26.67 -1.61
CA THR A 665 -15.91 -28.05 -1.16
C THR A 665 -15.86 -29.02 -2.34
N GLY A 666 -15.08 -30.08 -2.22
CA GLY A 666 -15.05 -31.17 -3.21
C GLY A 666 -16.16 -32.22 -3.04
N PHE A 667 -16.89 -32.19 -1.92
CA PHE A 667 -17.84 -33.25 -1.55
C PHE A 667 -19.22 -33.13 -2.20
N ASP A 668 -19.45 -32.10 -3.01
CA ASP A 668 -20.72 -31.84 -3.70
C ASP A 668 -20.91 -32.65 -5.00
N ARG A 669 -19.99 -33.55 -5.33
CA ARG A 669 -20.07 -34.45 -6.50
C ARG A 669 -20.70 -35.80 -6.16
N GLN A 670 -21.34 -36.46 -7.13
CA GLN A 670 -21.76 -37.87 -6.98
C GLN A 670 -20.59 -38.79 -7.37
N ASP A 671 -19.74 -39.16 -6.43
CA ASP A 671 -18.61 -40.08 -6.63
C ASP A 671 -18.79 -41.44 -5.90
N GLY A 672 -19.94 -41.64 -5.25
CA GLY A 672 -20.27 -42.91 -4.60
C GLY A 672 -19.61 -43.05 -3.22
N GLY A 673 -20.43 -43.04 -2.16
CA GLY A 673 -19.98 -43.22 -0.78
C GLY A 673 -20.59 -42.18 0.17
N GLY A 674 -20.76 -42.54 1.44
CA GLY A 674 -21.24 -41.61 2.47
C GLY A 674 -20.18 -40.59 2.88
N LEU A 675 -20.59 -39.45 3.43
CA LEU A 675 -19.70 -38.48 4.07
C LEU A 675 -19.86 -38.57 5.59
N LEU A 676 -18.74 -38.69 6.30
CA LEU A 676 -18.71 -38.56 7.75
C LEU A 676 -18.27 -37.13 8.10
N VAL A 677 -19.11 -36.40 8.83
CA VAL A 677 -18.84 -35.03 9.25
C VAL A 677 -18.66 -35.02 10.76
N VAL A 678 -17.52 -34.56 11.24
CA VAL A 678 -17.20 -34.55 12.68
C VAL A 678 -17.00 -33.11 13.13
N VAL A 679 -17.85 -32.64 14.03
CA VAL A 679 -17.85 -31.25 14.49
C VAL A 679 -17.64 -31.14 15.98
N ALA A 680 -16.91 -30.10 16.40
CA ALA A 680 -16.75 -29.73 17.81
C ALA A 680 -16.80 -28.21 18.01
N GLY A 681 -17.17 -27.77 19.20
CA GLY A 681 -17.25 -26.33 19.54
C GLY A 681 -18.25 -25.58 18.67
N GLY A 682 -17.81 -24.54 17.96
CA GLY A 682 -18.61 -23.80 16.98
C GLY A 682 -18.54 -24.35 15.55
N GLY A 683 -18.24 -25.64 15.38
CA GLY A 683 -17.99 -26.26 14.07
C GLY A 683 -19.23 -26.51 13.22
N ALA A 684 -20.40 -26.72 13.83
CA ALA A 684 -21.62 -27.09 13.10
C ALA A 684 -22.07 -26.04 12.04
N PRO A 685 -22.14 -24.73 12.34
CA PRO A 685 -22.48 -23.72 11.33
C PRO A 685 -21.55 -23.73 10.11
N ARG A 686 -20.27 -24.08 10.30
CA ARG A 686 -19.23 -24.02 9.27
C ARG A 686 -19.38 -25.10 8.19
N VAL A 687 -20.04 -26.21 8.54
CA VAL A 687 -20.25 -27.34 7.63
C VAL A 687 -21.69 -27.46 7.11
N HIS A 688 -22.60 -26.61 7.61
CA HIS A 688 -24.02 -26.71 7.27
C HIS A 688 -24.30 -26.62 5.77
N ALA A 689 -23.73 -25.62 5.09
CA ALA A 689 -23.88 -25.47 3.64
C ALA A 689 -23.33 -26.68 2.86
N VAL A 690 -22.20 -27.25 3.31
CA VAL A 690 -21.58 -28.44 2.72
C VAL A 690 -22.47 -29.67 2.89
N VAL A 691 -22.99 -29.90 4.10
CA VAL A 691 -23.91 -31.00 4.38
C VAL A 691 -25.17 -30.90 3.53
N ARG A 692 -25.77 -29.71 3.44
CA ARG A 692 -26.95 -29.48 2.59
C ARG A 692 -26.67 -29.79 1.12
N ALA A 693 -25.53 -29.37 0.59
CA ALA A 693 -25.14 -29.66 -0.79
C ALA A 693 -24.96 -31.18 -1.02
N CYS A 694 -24.28 -31.87 -0.10
CA CYS A 694 -24.13 -33.33 -0.14
C CYS A 694 -25.49 -34.06 -0.18
N LEU A 695 -26.43 -33.65 0.67
CA LEU A 695 -27.75 -34.27 0.75
C LEU A 695 -28.57 -34.05 -0.55
N ARG A 696 -28.48 -32.86 -1.15
CA ARG A 696 -29.13 -32.52 -2.43
C ARG A 696 -28.63 -33.36 -3.59
N VAL A 697 -27.34 -33.68 -3.63
CA VAL A 697 -26.77 -34.61 -4.62
C VAL A 697 -26.97 -36.08 -4.25
N GLY A 698 -27.77 -36.39 -3.21
CA GLY A 698 -28.14 -37.75 -2.85
C GLY A 698 -27.12 -38.50 -2.00
N ARG A 699 -26.07 -37.82 -1.51
CA ARG A 699 -25.07 -38.42 -0.61
C ARG A 699 -25.66 -38.64 0.77
N ARG A 700 -25.36 -39.78 1.40
CA ARG A 700 -25.67 -40.02 2.82
C ARG A 700 -24.62 -39.34 3.69
N VAL A 701 -25.05 -38.60 4.71
CA VAL A 701 -24.21 -37.86 5.64
C VAL A 701 -24.42 -38.37 7.06
N HIS A 702 -23.33 -38.70 7.73
CA HIS A 702 -23.29 -38.99 9.17
C HIS A 702 -22.66 -37.80 9.88
N LEU A 703 -23.44 -37.03 10.62
CA LEU A 703 -22.95 -35.90 11.40
C LEU A 703 -22.69 -36.36 12.85
N VAL A 704 -21.45 -36.28 13.30
CA VAL A 704 -21.03 -36.57 14.67
C VAL A 704 -20.72 -35.25 15.37
N VAL A 705 -21.48 -34.98 16.43
CA VAL A 705 -21.35 -33.78 17.25
C VAL A 705 -20.62 -34.13 18.54
N SER A 706 -19.47 -33.49 18.76
CA SER A 706 -18.62 -33.65 19.94
C SER A 706 -18.68 -32.41 20.84
N GLY A 707 -19.17 -32.58 22.06
CA GLY A 707 -19.27 -31.52 23.08
C GLY A 707 -20.65 -30.84 23.17
N GLU A 708 -20.91 -30.16 24.28
CA GLU A 708 -22.25 -29.69 24.68
C GLU A 708 -22.57 -28.22 24.33
N ASP A 709 -21.58 -27.34 24.14
CA ASP A 709 -21.84 -25.90 24.31
C ASP A 709 -22.06 -25.07 23.02
N GLY A 710 -21.75 -25.59 21.83
CA GLY A 710 -21.85 -24.82 20.57
C GLY A 710 -22.54 -25.54 19.41
N CYS A 711 -22.09 -26.76 19.08
CA CYS A 711 -22.67 -27.52 17.99
C CYS A 711 -24.10 -28.00 18.28
N SER A 712 -24.40 -28.33 19.55
CA SER A 712 -25.73 -28.79 20.00
C SER A 712 -26.83 -27.79 19.67
N VAL A 713 -26.53 -26.50 19.76
CA VAL A 713 -27.45 -25.38 19.51
C VAL A 713 -27.88 -25.31 18.04
N TRP A 714 -27.00 -25.75 17.13
CA TRP A 714 -27.27 -25.82 15.69
C TRP A 714 -27.85 -27.15 15.24
N THR A 715 -27.94 -28.15 16.13
CA THR A 715 -28.46 -29.50 15.81
C THR A 715 -29.69 -29.92 16.61
N GLY A 716 -30.16 -29.10 17.56
CA GLY A 716 -31.36 -29.35 18.35
C GLY A 716 -32.68 -29.09 17.61
N PRO A 717 -33.85 -29.31 18.24
CA PRO A 717 -35.15 -29.09 17.60
C PRO A 717 -35.32 -27.68 17.04
N GLY A 718 -35.82 -27.54 15.82
CA GLY A 718 -36.02 -26.26 15.13
C GLY A 718 -34.74 -25.60 14.59
N SER A 719 -33.57 -26.22 14.79
CA SER A 719 -32.29 -25.74 14.26
C SER A 719 -32.15 -25.93 12.75
N PRO A 720 -31.14 -25.32 12.10
CA PRO A 720 -30.87 -25.54 10.68
C PRO A 720 -30.65 -27.02 10.32
N PHE A 721 -29.92 -27.79 11.13
CA PHE A 721 -29.74 -29.23 10.86
C PHE A 721 -31.01 -30.05 11.12
N ASP A 722 -31.87 -29.64 12.05
CA ASP A 722 -33.16 -30.30 12.25
C ASP A 722 -34.10 -30.12 11.04
N ARG A 723 -34.07 -28.93 10.42
CA ARG A 723 -34.76 -28.69 9.14
C ARG A 723 -34.22 -29.59 8.03
N LEU A 724 -32.90 -29.75 7.91
CA LEU A 724 -32.29 -30.68 6.95
C LEU A 724 -32.69 -32.14 7.22
N ARG A 725 -32.81 -32.55 8.49
CA ARG A 725 -33.32 -33.88 8.84
C ARG A 725 -34.78 -34.06 8.41
N GLY A 726 -35.62 -33.05 8.61
CA GLY A 726 -37.00 -33.08 8.12
C GLY A 726 -37.08 -33.25 6.60
N GLU A 727 -36.23 -32.54 5.85
CA GLU A 727 -36.22 -32.56 4.39
C GLU A 727 -35.59 -33.84 3.79
N PHE A 728 -34.48 -34.32 4.36
CA PHE A 728 -33.67 -35.41 3.78
C PHE A 728 -33.67 -36.72 4.58
N SER A 729 -34.36 -36.77 5.73
CA SER A 729 -34.65 -37.94 6.57
C SER A 729 -33.52 -38.98 6.63
N GLU A 730 -33.68 -40.13 5.94
CA GLU A 730 -32.75 -41.27 6.01
C GLU A 730 -31.33 -41.00 5.51
N ARG A 731 -31.10 -39.85 4.85
CA ARG A 731 -29.78 -39.47 4.34
C ARG A 731 -28.96 -38.68 5.34
N LEU A 732 -29.56 -38.09 6.39
CA LEU A 732 -28.83 -37.36 7.44
C LEU A 732 -29.02 -38.04 8.79
N VAL A 733 -27.94 -38.66 9.29
CA VAL A 733 -27.93 -39.27 10.62
C VAL A 733 -27.07 -38.41 11.55
N VAL A 734 -27.65 -37.94 12.65
CA VAL A 734 -26.95 -37.11 13.65
C VAL A 734 -26.67 -37.93 14.90
N TRP A 735 -25.41 -37.94 15.31
CA TRP A 735 -24.90 -38.59 16.51
C TRP A 735 -24.36 -37.54 17.48
N SER A 736 -24.67 -37.69 18.77
CA SER A 736 -24.08 -36.87 19.83
C SER A 736 -23.22 -37.76 20.72
N CYS A 737 -21.95 -37.41 20.90
CA CYS A 737 -21.05 -38.13 21.82
C CYS A 737 -20.77 -37.29 23.08
N GLY A 738 -21.03 -37.87 24.26
CA GLY A 738 -20.83 -37.22 25.56
C GLY A 738 -19.36 -36.95 25.93
N THR A 739 -19.18 -35.95 26.79
CA THR A 739 -18.02 -35.07 27.10
C THR A 739 -16.76 -35.67 27.74
N ALA A 740 -16.52 -36.98 27.68
CA ALA A 740 -15.30 -37.55 28.29
C ALA A 740 -14.06 -37.36 27.38
N GLY A 741 -13.56 -36.13 27.30
CA GLY A 741 -12.31 -35.77 26.61
C GLY A 741 -12.53 -35.06 25.27
N SER A 742 -11.64 -34.14 24.93
CA SER A 742 -11.59 -33.31 23.71
C SER A 742 -11.37 -34.08 22.40
N ARG A 743 -11.72 -35.37 22.36
CA ARG A 743 -11.54 -36.27 21.23
C ARG A 743 -12.90 -36.89 20.89
N PRO A 744 -13.26 -37.03 19.60
CA PRO A 744 -14.39 -37.87 19.24
C PRO A 744 -14.09 -39.28 19.77
N ARG A 745 -15.09 -39.92 20.41
CA ARG A 745 -14.93 -41.29 20.90
C ARG A 745 -14.55 -42.18 19.73
N ARG A 746 -13.34 -42.73 19.78
CA ARG A 746 -12.75 -43.54 18.71
C ARG A 746 -13.72 -44.65 18.29
N GLU A 747 -14.41 -45.24 19.25
CA GLU A 747 -15.40 -46.30 19.07
C GLU A 747 -16.61 -45.86 18.23
N VAL A 748 -17.05 -44.60 18.37
CA VAL A 748 -18.17 -44.04 17.60
C VAL A 748 -17.76 -43.84 16.14
N VAL A 749 -16.56 -43.32 15.90
CA VAL A 749 -16.07 -43.09 14.54
C VAL A 749 -15.73 -44.42 13.85
N GLU A 750 -15.07 -45.35 14.55
CA GLU A 750 -14.76 -46.69 14.03
C GLU A 750 -16.04 -47.50 13.75
N SER A 751 -17.06 -47.48 14.62
CA SER A 751 -18.32 -48.18 14.34
C SER A 751 -19.10 -47.61 13.16
N LEU A 752 -18.91 -46.33 12.82
CA LEU A 752 -19.49 -45.73 11.62
C LEU A 752 -18.71 -46.10 10.36
N LEU A 753 -17.39 -46.22 10.47
CA LEU A 753 -16.51 -46.70 9.39
C LEU A 753 -16.71 -48.21 9.12
N VAL A 754 -16.92 -49.00 10.18
CA VAL A 754 -17.11 -50.45 10.15
C VAL A 754 -18.61 -50.76 10.26
N GLY A 755 -19.35 -50.67 9.14
CA GLY A 755 -20.72 -51.23 9.08
C GLY A 755 -21.80 -50.46 8.31
N LYS A 756 -21.48 -49.33 7.64
CA LYS A 756 -22.51 -48.46 7.00
C LYS A 756 -22.34 -48.25 5.49
N GLY A 757 -21.42 -48.95 4.82
CA GLY A 757 -21.12 -48.84 3.39
C GLY A 757 -19.83 -48.06 3.08
N PRO A 758 -19.45 -47.86 1.81
CA PRO A 758 -18.25 -47.11 1.45
C PRO A 758 -18.38 -45.65 1.91
N ILE A 759 -17.36 -45.11 2.57
CA ILE A 759 -17.25 -43.71 2.98
C ILE A 759 -16.26 -43.01 2.05
N ALA A 760 -16.72 -41.93 1.43
CA ALA A 760 -15.92 -41.14 0.49
C ALA A 760 -14.85 -40.30 1.20
N GLY A 761 -15.08 -39.95 2.47
CA GLY A 761 -14.13 -39.21 3.29
C GLY A 761 -14.73 -38.69 4.59
N VAL A 762 -13.89 -38.01 5.36
CA VAL A 762 -14.23 -37.31 6.59
C VAL A 762 -14.08 -35.81 6.38
N LEU A 763 -15.07 -35.01 6.82
CA LEU A 763 -14.96 -33.56 6.95
C LEU A 763 -15.01 -33.17 8.42
N ALA A 764 -13.97 -32.50 8.92
CA ALA A 764 -13.88 -32.09 10.32
C ALA A 764 -13.90 -30.56 10.48
N ALA A 765 -14.67 -30.05 11.45
CA ALA A 765 -14.69 -28.62 11.79
C ALA A 765 -14.70 -28.40 13.31
N GLY A 766 -13.77 -27.60 13.82
CA GLY A 766 -13.64 -27.35 15.26
C GLY A 766 -12.31 -26.70 15.63
N PRO A 767 -11.94 -26.73 16.92
CA PRO A 767 -10.63 -26.23 17.39
C PRO A 767 -9.45 -26.96 16.73
N SER A 768 -8.33 -26.28 16.51
CA SER A 768 -7.21 -26.83 15.73
C SER A 768 -6.62 -28.14 16.30
N PHE A 769 -6.55 -28.29 17.63
CA PHE A 769 -6.13 -29.55 18.27
C PHE A 769 -7.11 -30.71 18.01
N PHE A 770 -8.41 -30.40 17.97
CA PHE A 770 -9.43 -31.38 17.60
C PHE A 770 -9.27 -31.80 16.13
N LEU A 771 -9.02 -30.85 15.22
CA LEU A 771 -8.78 -31.14 13.81
C LEU A 771 -7.55 -32.05 13.60
N ARG A 772 -6.43 -31.76 14.29
CA ARG A 772 -5.25 -32.64 14.31
C ARG A 772 -5.62 -34.07 14.72
N SER A 773 -6.34 -34.21 15.84
CA SER A 773 -6.72 -35.52 16.36
C SER A 773 -7.59 -36.29 15.37
N VAL A 774 -8.52 -35.63 14.68
CA VAL A 774 -9.37 -36.29 13.67
C VAL A 774 -8.53 -36.70 12.46
N ALA A 775 -7.66 -35.82 11.96
CA ALA A 775 -6.78 -36.11 10.83
C ALA A 775 -5.83 -37.29 11.10
N GLU A 776 -5.19 -37.33 12.28
CA GLU A 776 -4.31 -38.44 12.68
C GLU A 776 -5.06 -39.78 12.80
N GLN A 777 -6.27 -39.77 13.35
CA GLN A 777 -7.11 -40.97 13.43
C GLN A 777 -7.51 -41.46 12.02
N CYS A 778 -7.98 -40.56 11.16
CA CYS A 778 -8.33 -40.90 9.78
C CYS A 778 -7.15 -41.47 8.99
N ARG A 779 -5.94 -40.94 9.21
CA ARG A 779 -4.70 -41.47 8.64
C ARG A 779 -4.46 -42.92 9.06
N SER A 780 -4.70 -43.25 10.33
CA SER A 780 -4.55 -44.64 10.82
C SER A 780 -5.58 -45.62 10.24
N TRP A 781 -6.73 -45.11 9.78
CA TRP A 781 -7.76 -45.89 9.10
C TRP A 781 -7.64 -45.87 7.57
N GLY A 782 -6.70 -45.10 7.00
CA GLY A 782 -6.56 -44.95 5.54
C GLY A 782 -7.72 -44.22 4.85
N VAL A 783 -8.44 -43.35 5.57
CA VAL A 783 -9.62 -42.63 5.07
C VAL A 783 -9.26 -41.18 4.74
N PRO A 784 -9.62 -40.65 3.56
CA PRO A 784 -9.40 -39.23 3.24
C PRO A 784 -10.03 -38.30 4.28
N CYS A 785 -9.30 -37.27 4.71
CA CYS A 785 -9.75 -36.36 5.76
C CYS A 785 -9.53 -34.90 5.35
N SER A 786 -10.62 -34.16 5.18
CA SER A 786 -10.61 -32.72 5.00
C SER A 786 -10.95 -32.03 6.31
N VAL A 787 -10.24 -30.96 6.63
CA VAL A 787 -10.41 -30.19 7.87
C VAL A 787 -10.69 -28.73 7.54
N VAL A 788 -11.58 -28.08 8.30
CA VAL A 788 -11.89 -26.65 8.18
C VAL A 788 -11.02 -25.88 9.19
N VAL A 789 -9.88 -25.37 8.73
CA VAL A 789 -8.91 -24.70 9.60
C VAL A 789 -9.36 -23.30 10.05
N ASN A 790 -8.88 -22.89 11.22
CA ASN A 790 -9.05 -21.53 11.75
C ASN A 790 -7.78 -20.72 11.48
N SER A 791 -7.64 -20.22 10.26
CA SER A 791 -6.52 -19.35 9.88
C SER A 791 -6.92 -17.88 9.94
N THR A 792 -5.98 -17.03 10.33
CA THR A 792 -6.14 -15.58 10.26
C THR A 792 -6.20 -15.14 8.81
N VAL A 793 -7.16 -14.27 8.47
CA VAL A 793 -7.30 -13.71 7.13
C VAL A 793 -7.34 -12.20 7.25
N VAL A 794 -6.35 -11.55 6.66
CA VAL A 794 -6.21 -10.10 6.71
C VAL A 794 -6.59 -9.50 5.35
N ASP A 795 -5.79 -9.77 4.32
CA ASP A 795 -5.97 -9.12 3.02
C ASP A 795 -6.99 -9.76 2.07
N ALA A 796 -7.39 -11.02 2.33
CA ALA A 796 -8.24 -11.84 1.46
C ALA A 796 -7.69 -12.15 0.05
N THR A 797 -6.52 -11.62 -0.31
CA THR A 797 -5.84 -11.88 -1.58
C THR A 797 -4.70 -12.90 -1.44
N GLY A 798 -4.27 -13.19 -0.20
CA GLY A 798 -3.19 -14.14 0.09
C GLY A 798 -1.79 -13.55 -0.10
N THR A 799 -1.69 -12.23 -0.28
CA THR A 799 -0.45 -11.50 -0.50
C THR A 799 0.26 -11.11 0.78
N CYS A 800 -0.42 -10.99 1.92
CA CYS A 800 0.19 -10.64 3.20
C CYS A 800 0.86 -11.83 3.89
N GLY A 801 0.46 -13.06 3.55
CA GLY A 801 0.98 -14.29 4.17
C GLY A 801 0.41 -14.64 5.54
N ALA A 802 -0.52 -13.85 6.10
CA ALA A 802 -1.17 -14.14 7.38
C ALA A 802 -1.93 -15.48 7.37
N CYS A 803 -2.55 -15.81 6.22
CA CYS A 803 -3.40 -16.99 6.04
C CYS A 803 -2.63 -18.28 5.64
N LEU A 804 -1.29 -18.29 5.74
CA LEU A 804 -0.45 -19.41 5.32
C LEU A 804 -0.58 -20.61 6.27
N VAL A 805 -0.92 -21.77 5.69
CA VAL A 805 -0.97 -23.09 6.34
C VAL A 805 0.20 -23.92 5.83
N PRO A 806 1.09 -24.43 6.72
CA PRO A 806 2.20 -25.29 6.33
C PRO A 806 1.70 -26.66 5.90
N MET A 807 2.20 -27.13 4.77
CA MET A 807 1.89 -28.43 4.20
C MET A 807 3.17 -29.25 4.03
N SER A 808 3.08 -30.57 4.17
CA SER A 808 4.17 -31.52 4.01
C SER A 808 3.68 -32.74 3.21
N GLN A 809 4.36 -33.03 2.10
CA GLN A 809 4.08 -34.19 1.27
C GLN A 809 5.41 -34.83 0.85
N GLU A 810 5.60 -36.12 1.16
CA GLU A 810 6.79 -36.89 0.76
C GLU A 810 8.14 -36.26 1.16
N GLY A 811 8.16 -35.45 2.22
CA GLY A 811 9.35 -34.73 2.69
C GLY A 811 9.54 -33.34 2.08
N GLU A 812 8.74 -32.96 1.09
CA GLU A 812 8.72 -31.61 0.54
C GLU A 812 7.76 -30.71 1.33
N SER A 813 8.28 -29.55 1.77
CA SER A 813 7.47 -28.52 2.43
C SER A 813 6.83 -27.60 1.41
N SER A 814 5.52 -27.40 1.51
CA SER A 814 4.77 -26.42 0.71
C SER A 814 3.81 -25.61 1.59
N TRP A 815 3.07 -24.68 0.99
CA TRP A 815 2.17 -23.79 1.72
C TRP A 815 0.85 -23.64 0.98
N CYS A 816 -0.24 -23.66 1.72
CA CYS A 816 -1.55 -23.25 1.22
C CYS A 816 -1.97 -21.93 1.85
N ARG A 817 -2.74 -21.13 1.12
CA ARG A 817 -3.27 -19.84 1.58
C ARG A 817 -4.74 -20.04 1.89
N ALA A 818 -5.13 -20.12 3.18
CA ALA A 818 -6.53 -20.37 3.56
C ALA A 818 -7.52 -19.37 2.94
N CYS A 819 -7.08 -18.14 2.69
CA CYS A 819 -7.89 -17.10 2.07
C CYS A 819 -8.11 -17.25 0.56
N VAL A 820 -7.26 -18.00 -0.12
CA VAL A 820 -7.28 -18.21 -1.58
C VAL A 820 -7.72 -19.64 -1.89
N ASP A 821 -7.13 -20.62 -1.21
CA ASP A 821 -7.38 -22.05 -1.39
C ASP A 821 -8.62 -22.50 -0.62
N GLY A 822 -8.99 -21.78 0.43
CA GLY A 822 -10.15 -22.08 1.28
C GLY A 822 -9.75 -22.67 2.63
N PRO A 823 -10.65 -22.56 3.62
CA PRO A 823 -10.39 -23.09 4.96
C PRO A 823 -10.50 -24.62 4.98
N GLU A 824 -11.17 -25.24 4.01
CA GLU A 824 -11.23 -26.70 3.83
C GLU A 824 -9.93 -27.20 3.16
N MET A 825 -9.12 -27.97 3.89
CA MET A 825 -7.83 -28.48 3.45
C MET A 825 -7.67 -29.96 3.77
N ASP A 826 -6.78 -30.66 3.06
CA ASP A 826 -6.40 -32.04 3.41
C ASP A 826 -5.64 -32.07 4.74
N GLY A 827 -6.27 -32.62 5.78
CA GLY A 827 -5.70 -32.71 7.11
C GLY A 827 -4.48 -33.63 7.20
N HIS A 828 -4.28 -34.50 6.21
CA HIS A 828 -3.10 -35.36 6.13
C HIS A 828 -1.86 -34.63 5.61
N LEU A 829 -2.05 -33.55 4.87
CA LEU A 829 -0.95 -32.76 4.32
C LEU A 829 -0.53 -31.63 5.27
N ILE A 830 -1.37 -31.24 6.23
CA ILE A 830 -1.02 -30.18 7.18
C ILE A 830 0.14 -30.62 8.09
N ASP A 831 1.18 -29.80 8.16
CA ASP A 831 2.21 -29.90 9.20
C ASP A 831 1.67 -29.31 10.50
N TRP A 832 1.03 -30.16 11.31
CA TRP A 832 0.34 -29.75 12.53
C TRP A 832 1.27 -29.18 13.59
N ASP A 833 2.53 -29.61 13.63
CA ASP A 833 3.52 -29.12 14.60
C ASP A 833 3.94 -27.68 14.26
N ARG A 834 3.98 -27.33 12.97
CA ARG A 834 4.19 -25.94 12.52
C ARG A 834 2.90 -25.10 12.54
N PHE A 835 1.73 -25.71 12.38
CA PHE A 835 0.45 -24.98 12.28
C PHE A 835 -0.14 -24.59 13.65
N LEU A 836 -0.15 -25.52 14.61
CA LEU A 836 -0.81 -25.33 15.91
C LEU A 836 -0.28 -24.13 16.72
N PRO A 837 1.04 -23.88 16.79
CA PRO A 837 1.55 -22.74 17.54
C PRO A 837 0.97 -21.39 17.04
N ARG A 838 0.66 -21.26 15.75
CA ARG A 838 0.10 -20.03 15.14
C ARG A 838 -1.39 -19.84 15.41
N CYS A 839 -2.08 -20.87 15.90
CA CYS A 839 -3.50 -20.78 16.22
C CYS A 839 -3.68 -20.10 17.59
N PRO A 840 -4.65 -19.18 17.74
CA PRO A 840 -5.03 -18.69 19.06
C PRO A 840 -5.34 -19.88 19.97
N ARG A 841 -4.74 -19.91 21.18
CA ARG A 841 -5.14 -20.88 22.20
C ARG A 841 -6.57 -20.53 22.60
N GLY A 842 -7.51 -21.32 22.08
CA GLY A 842 -8.95 -21.13 22.28
C GLY A 842 -9.41 -21.39 23.71
#